data_AF-A0A5C7BEG6-F1
#
_entry.id   AF-A0A5C7BEG6-F1
#
_cell.length_a   1.000
_cell.length_b   1.000
_cell.length_c   1.000
_cell.angle_alpha   90.00
_cell.angle_beta   90.00
_cell.angle_gamma   90.00
#
_symmetry.space_group_name_H-M   'P 1'
#
loop_
_entity.id
_entity.type
_entity.pdbx_description
1 polymer ?
#
loop_
_entity_poly.entity_id
_entity_poly.type
_entity_poly.pdbx_seq_one_letter_code
_entity_poly.pdbx_strand_id
1 'polypeptide(L)'
;MMSQTKFLSRISLIFLFFLGVNSAFSQIDLGSIENFSIYTSIGAVSNTATTNITGDIGSDDGAITGFGGLSIINGNIHNTNSITAQADLDLNAAVVQINNTTTTAVHIPVFGNGETLYPGVYSQAAAASLDGTLTLDAQGNPNAQFIFKIGGAFSTAAGATVVLINCASPSNIFWLSGGAISMAASTTISGNLISNPGAVGIGSGGNIDGRMLSTTGAISIYGSIMNNGIPRVDTIMQPTCAAAAGSFQITDYDANNTYVFTPSVLSISGTGMVTAAPNTYTFTVTTTAGGCSFTATSINVVINTGPLTNYWTGEISSDWNNAGNWTCGIPTNLNNYINIIPLVTTIYPVIGTQPDNSGIVANLEIPSGASLTINNNNLRITTILTLNGKIQLKGESQLLQDTGSVFDAASTGTIKIDQQGTENSYRYNYWSSPVNSRETAFTIGEVLRDGTDPNNSMNIDFGTNYTYADGTTSSPIKLSAYWMYKLADSGLGYSAWASVGNTSEIKIGQGYTMKGSNTNAVEQNYTFVGKPNNGIIELPVSANNDYLLGNPYPSAIDADKFIEDNGASSGTASMTGTLYFWEHYGGDAHTLADYQAGYGTYSRGGGVSASSNPPVAGVSSLGLSVKGAPKQYIPVGQAFFVVGDADGGQIQFNNSQRVFARESSGNSVFMRTNTSEATTNNDLRPKFRIGFDAPNISHRQVLLTLDGNTSDAVDWGYDAEMYEVFDDDMYWILNDKKYVIQATNNFGIDKEIPLGIRTLEGGLISIKVDELENAEDYTNLYIKDNLTGETHDITNQEFSINLEAGEYQDRFLLVFQPSLNIIEEETSLDRIQIYMNNSISKLQLNGIVDTEILNVNLFNYLGQQVKTWSINPDKHSVSLPIELASGVYIVIVETTTGKENKKIIIN
;
A
#
# COMPACT_ATOMS: atom_id res chain seq x y z
N MET A 1 -9.11 10.42 -72.37
CA MET A 1 -10.25 10.29 -73.30
C MET A 1 -11.52 10.36 -72.45
N MET A 2 -12.09 11.51 -72.14
CA MET A 2 -12.74 12.55 -72.97
C MET A 2 -14.01 12.08 -73.68
N SER A 3 -15.05 12.90 -73.51
CA SER A 3 -16.35 13.01 -74.22
C SER A 3 -17.55 12.30 -73.55
N GLN A 4 -18.49 13.01 -72.88
CA GLN A 4 -19.56 13.91 -73.41
C GLN A 4 -20.55 13.15 -74.32
N THR A 5 -21.90 13.27 -74.29
CA THR A 5 -22.83 14.29 -73.76
C THR A 5 -24.29 13.78 -73.90
N LYS A 6 -25.17 14.24 -72.98
CA LYS A 6 -26.54 14.79 -73.14
C LYS A 6 -27.31 14.59 -74.47
N PHE A 7 -28.61 14.19 -74.43
CA PHE A 7 -29.83 15.05 -74.37
C PHE A 7 -31.15 14.33 -74.84
N LEU A 8 -32.20 14.50 -74.02
CA LEU A 8 -33.62 14.75 -74.33
C LEU A 8 -34.52 13.84 -75.22
N SER A 9 -35.65 13.43 -74.60
CA SER A 9 -37.04 13.83 -74.95
C SER A 9 -37.92 13.00 -75.92
N ARG A 10 -38.97 12.41 -75.32
CA ARG A 10 -40.43 12.41 -75.67
C ARG A 10 -41.11 11.13 -76.23
N ILE A 11 -42.02 10.64 -75.37
CA ILE A 11 -43.46 10.32 -75.59
C ILE A 11 -43.84 8.88 -75.97
N SER A 12 -44.23 8.17 -74.90
CA SER A 12 -45.53 7.50 -74.64
C SER A 12 -46.13 6.52 -75.64
N LEU A 13 -46.28 5.27 -75.18
CA LEU A 13 -47.54 4.54 -75.33
C LEU A 13 -47.83 3.73 -74.05
N ILE A 14 -49.01 3.99 -73.50
CA ILE A 14 -49.55 3.49 -72.24
C ILE A 14 -50.04 2.05 -72.43
N PHE A 15 -49.64 1.14 -71.51
CA PHE A 15 -50.39 -0.08 -71.23
C PHE A 15 -50.70 -0.14 -69.73
N LEU A 16 -51.99 -0.07 -69.43
CA LEU A 16 -52.57 -0.03 -68.09
C LEU A 16 -52.45 -1.42 -67.45
N PHE A 17 -51.62 -1.58 -66.43
CA PHE A 17 -51.73 -2.67 -65.46
C PHE A 17 -52.29 -2.07 -64.17
N PHE A 18 -53.46 -2.56 -63.75
CA PHE A 18 -54.06 -2.23 -62.45
C PHE A 18 -53.15 -2.77 -61.33
N LEU A 19 -52.33 -1.90 -60.74
CA LEU A 19 -51.75 -2.09 -59.41
C LEU A 19 -52.69 -1.39 -58.42
N GLY A 20 -53.34 -2.18 -57.56
CA GLY A 20 -54.01 -1.64 -56.38
C GLY A 20 -52.96 -1.01 -55.47
N VAL A 21 -53.00 0.31 -55.34
CA VAL A 21 -52.24 1.04 -54.33
C VAL A 21 -52.88 0.75 -52.97
N ASN A 22 -52.21 -0.07 -52.15
CA ASN A 22 -52.45 -0.08 -50.71
C ASN A 22 -51.93 1.23 -50.14
N SER A 23 -52.84 2.18 -49.88
CA SER A 23 -52.53 3.39 -49.12
C SER A 23 -52.32 2.98 -47.66
N ALA A 24 -51.07 2.88 -47.21
CA ALA A 24 -50.77 2.78 -45.79
C ALA A 24 -51.11 4.12 -45.12
N PHE A 25 -51.93 4.11 -44.07
CA PHE A 25 -52.15 5.27 -43.20
C PHE A 25 -50.85 5.62 -42.47
N SER A 26 -50.54 6.92 -42.35
CA SER A 26 -49.45 7.38 -41.45
C SER A 26 -49.84 7.08 -40.01
N GLN A 27 -48.91 6.51 -39.24
CA GLN A 27 -49.14 6.30 -37.81
C GLN A 27 -49.26 7.64 -37.07
N ILE A 28 -50.01 7.65 -35.95
CA ILE A 28 -50.19 8.83 -35.10
C ILE A 28 -49.03 8.82 -34.11
N ASP A 29 -48.26 9.89 -34.11
CA ASP A 29 -47.15 10.08 -33.17
C ASP A 29 -47.66 10.80 -31.91
N LEU A 30 -47.43 10.20 -30.74
CA LEU A 30 -47.80 10.73 -29.44
C LEU A 30 -46.66 11.53 -28.78
N GLY A 31 -45.43 11.47 -29.28
CA GLY A 31 -44.29 12.15 -28.65
C GLY A 31 -44.17 11.81 -27.16
N SER A 32 -43.95 12.82 -26.30
CA SER A 32 -43.81 12.61 -24.86
C SER A 32 -45.09 12.14 -24.15
N ILE A 33 -46.27 12.30 -24.77
CA ILE A 33 -47.55 11.81 -24.23
C ILE A 33 -47.55 10.29 -24.12
N GLU A 34 -46.73 9.60 -24.91
CA GLU A 34 -46.65 8.14 -24.87
C GLU A 34 -46.31 7.60 -23.46
N ASN A 35 -45.57 8.36 -22.65
CA ASN A 35 -45.22 7.99 -21.27
C ASN A 35 -46.37 8.14 -20.27
N PHE A 36 -47.38 8.95 -20.59
CA PHE A 36 -48.49 9.25 -19.70
C PHE A 36 -49.65 8.27 -19.89
N SER A 37 -50.26 7.87 -18.78
CA SER A 37 -51.54 7.16 -18.76
C SER A 37 -52.69 8.10 -18.48
N ILE A 38 -52.43 9.15 -17.70
CA ILE A 38 -53.38 10.20 -17.44
C ILE A 38 -52.67 11.53 -17.64
N TYR A 39 -53.17 12.36 -18.55
CA TYR A 39 -52.60 13.69 -18.75
C TYR A 39 -53.68 14.71 -19.13
N THR A 40 -53.63 15.88 -18.51
CA THR A 40 -54.44 17.02 -18.93
C THR A 40 -53.60 18.28 -19.07
N SER A 41 -53.77 19.01 -20.17
CA SER A 41 -53.09 20.30 -20.34
C SER A 41 -53.63 21.33 -19.36
N ILE A 42 -54.96 21.40 -19.19
CA ILE A 42 -55.62 22.32 -18.26
C ILE A 42 -56.75 21.57 -17.57
N GLY A 43 -56.60 21.24 -16.29
CA GLY A 43 -57.62 20.57 -15.49
C GLY A 43 -57.06 19.83 -14.27
N ALA A 44 -57.92 19.61 -13.27
CA ALA A 44 -57.57 18.77 -12.13
C ALA A 44 -57.58 17.28 -12.52
N VAL A 45 -56.69 16.49 -11.92
CA VAL A 45 -56.75 15.02 -11.97
C VAL A 45 -57.14 14.50 -10.59
N SER A 46 -58.22 13.73 -10.50
CA SER A 46 -58.75 13.23 -9.23
C SER A 46 -59.00 11.72 -9.25
N ASN A 47 -58.57 11.04 -8.19
CA ASN A 47 -58.86 9.63 -7.96
C ASN A 47 -59.81 9.41 -6.78
N THR A 48 -60.75 8.48 -6.94
CA THR A 48 -61.67 8.00 -5.90
C THR A 48 -61.52 6.49 -5.74
N ALA A 49 -61.37 6.01 -4.50
CA ALA A 49 -61.09 4.60 -4.18
C ALA A 49 -59.74 4.08 -4.72
N THR A 50 -59.48 2.78 -4.47
CA THR A 50 -58.21 2.12 -4.82
C THR A 50 -58.09 1.88 -6.32
N THR A 51 -57.06 2.43 -6.94
CA THR A 51 -56.76 2.29 -8.38
C THR A 51 -55.38 1.69 -8.61
N ASN A 52 -55.19 1.07 -9.77
CA ASN A 52 -53.87 0.60 -10.21
C ASN A 52 -53.55 1.20 -11.57
N ILE A 53 -52.52 2.04 -11.64
CA ILE A 53 -52.14 2.79 -12.83
C ILE A 53 -50.70 2.43 -13.20
N THR A 54 -50.48 2.07 -14.46
CA THR A 54 -49.14 1.92 -15.06
C THR A 54 -48.93 3.06 -16.03
N GLY A 55 -47.85 3.83 -15.89
CA GLY A 55 -47.55 5.05 -16.65
C GLY A 55 -47.70 6.34 -15.84
N ASP A 56 -47.17 7.44 -16.40
CA ASP A 56 -47.12 8.73 -15.72
C ASP A 56 -48.51 9.39 -15.60
N ILE A 57 -48.68 10.22 -14.56
CA ILE A 57 -49.88 11.03 -14.33
C ILE A 57 -49.46 12.51 -14.37
N GLY A 58 -50.13 13.33 -15.17
CA GLY A 58 -49.74 14.72 -15.36
C GLY A 58 -50.89 15.72 -15.42
N SER A 59 -50.61 16.93 -14.95
CA SER A 59 -51.42 18.12 -15.22
C SER A 59 -50.48 19.32 -15.41
N ASP A 60 -50.59 20.00 -16.56
CA ASP A 60 -49.79 21.20 -16.80
C ASP A 60 -50.39 22.45 -16.13
N ASP A 61 -51.71 22.49 -15.95
CA ASP A 61 -52.42 23.48 -15.14
C ASP A 61 -53.59 22.85 -14.38
N GLY A 62 -53.34 22.40 -13.14
CA GLY A 62 -54.37 21.86 -12.26
C GLY A 62 -53.81 20.98 -11.14
N ALA A 63 -54.64 20.71 -10.14
CA ALA A 63 -54.25 19.89 -9.00
C ALA A 63 -54.41 18.40 -9.28
N ILE A 64 -53.41 17.60 -8.88
CA ILE A 64 -53.47 16.14 -8.89
C ILE A 64 -53.74 15.64 -7.46
N THR A 65 -54.85 14.93 -7.25
CA THR A 65 -55.34 14.57 -5.91
C THR A 65 -55.96 13.17 -5.84
N GLY A 66 -56.05 12.60 -4.63
CA GLY A 66 -56.76 11.32 -4.39
C GLY A 66 -55.93 10.06 -4.67
N PHE A 67 -54.64 10.21 -4.98
CA PHE A 67 -53.71 9.14 -5.33
C PHE A 67 -52.88 8.57 -4.15
N GLY A 68 -53.28 8.86 -2.90
CA GLY A 68 -52.63 8.32 -1.69
C GLY A 68 -53.29 7.05 -1.14
N GLY A 69 -52.59 6.30 -0.28
CA GLY A 69 -53.15 5.14 0.43
C GLY A 69 -52.89 3.79 -0.26
N LEU A 70 -53.97 3.10 -0.66
CA LEU A 70 -53.94 1.75 -1.25
C LEU A 70 -53.80 1.71 -2.77
N SER A 71 -53.92 2.86 -3.45
CA SER A 71 -53.73 2.94 -4.90
C SER A 71 -52.26 2.69 -5.27
N ILE A 72 -52.03 1.96 -6.36
CA ILE A 72 -50.71 1.65 -6.88
C ILE A 72 -50.47 2.48 -8.14
N ILE A 73 -49.38 3.24 -8.16
CA ILE A 73 -48.97 4.04 -9.32
C ILE A 73 -47.57 3.59 -9.71
N ASN A 74 -47.47 3.03 -10.90
CA ASN A 74 -46.23 2.52 -11.48
C ASN A 74 -45.79 3.47 -12.60
N GLY A 75 -45.43 4.67 -12.18
CA GLY A 75 -45.09 5.85 -12.98
C GLY A 75 -44.86 7.04 -12.07
N ASN A 76 -44.51 8.19 -12.64
CA ASN A 76 -44.29 9.44 -11.91
C ASN A 76 -45.55 10.32 -11.94
N ILE A 77 -45.74 11.11 -10.88
CA ILE A 77 -46.73 12.19 -10.86
C ILE A 77 -46.04 13.51 -11.19
N HIS A 78 -46.45 14.14 -12.28
CA HIS A 78 -45.91 15.41 -12.75
C HIS A 78 -46.95 16.53 -12.58
N ASN A 79 -46.71 17.41 -11.62
CA ASN A 79 -47.31 18.74 -11.65
C ASN A 79 -46.57 19.61 -12.69
N THR A 80 -47.09 20.81 -12.97
CA THR A 80 -46.52 21.79 -13.91
C THR A 80 -44.99 21.84 -13.88
N ASN A 81 -44.37 21.31 -14.94
CA ASN A 81 -42.92 21.26 -15.13
C ASN A 81 -42.58 21.20 -16.63
N SER A 82 -41.30 21.04 -16.99
CA SER A 82 -40.90 20.98 -18.40
C SER A 82 -41.41 19.73 -19.13
N ILE A 83 -41.68 18.63 -18.41
CA ILE A 83 -42.22 17.38 -18.99
C ILE A 83 -43.70 17.58 -19.32
N THR A 84 -44.50 18.16 -18.41
CA THR A 84 -45.91 18.45 -18.66
C THR A 84 -46.11 19.50 -19.74
N ALA A 85 -45.20 20.48 -19.84
CA ALA A 85 -45.25 21.49 -20.89
C ALA A 85 -44.97 20.90 -22.29
N GLN A 86 -44.02 19.97 -22.40
CA GLN A 86 -43.77 19.26 -23.67
C GLN A 86 -44.94 18.32 -24.02
N ALA A 87 -45.50 17.65 -23.02
CA ALA A 87 -46.68 16.81 -23.19
C ALA A 87 -47.89 17.61 -23.71
N ASP A 88 -48.07 18.87 -23.30
CA ASP A 88 -49.14 19.73 -23.84
C ASP A 88 -48.97 19.95 -25.35
N LEU A 89 -47.76 20.31 -25.78
CA LEU A 89 -47.45 20.51 -27.20
C LEU A 89 -47.70 19.24 -28.02
N ASP A 90 -47.25 18.09 -27.51
CA ASP A 90 -47.35 16.81 -28.20
C ASP A 90 -48.80 16.29 -28.23
N LEU A 91 -49.59 16.53 -27.18
CA LEU A 91 -51.03 16.21 -27.17
C LEU A 91 -51.78 17.03 -28.22
N ASN A 92 -51.51 18.34 -28.28
CA ASN A 92 -52.09 19.21 -29.30
C ASN A 92 -51.68 18.78 -30.71
N ALA A 93 -50.41 18.37 -30.90
CA ALA A 93 -49.94 17.84 -32.18
C ALA A 93 -50.66 16.54 -32.56
N ALA A 94 -50.86 15.60 -31.62
CA ALA A 94 -51.60 14.36 -31.85
C ALA A 94 -53.06 14.62 -32.23
N VAL A 95 -53.73 15.56 -31.58
CA VAL A 95 -55.09 16.00 -31.94
C VAL A 95 -55.15 16.55 -33.37
N VAL A 96 -54.17 17.36 -33.78
CA VAL A 96 -54.08 17.89 -35.15
C VAL A 96 -53.85 16.76 -36.15
N GLN A 97 -52.95 15.81 -35.86
CA GLN A 97 -52.70 14.64 -36.70
C GLN A 97 -54.00 13.84 -36.90
N ILE A 98 -54.68 13.48 -35.80
CA ILE A 98 -55.93 12.72 -35.85
C ILE A 98 -56.97 13.46 -36.67
N ASN A 99 -57.20 14.76 -36.41
CA ASN A 99 -58.18 15.56 -37.15
C ASN A 99 -57.90 15.61 -38.65
N ASN A 100 -56.63 15.65 -39.05
CA ASN A 100 -56.22 15.67 -40.46
C ASN A 100 -56.30 14.30 -41.16
N THR A 101 -56.41 13.18 -40.44
CA THR A 101 -56.56 11.86 -41.06
C THR A 101 -57.88 11.76 -41.82
N THR A 102 -57.88 11.33 -43.08
CA THR A 102 -59.11 11.27 -43.87
C THR A 102 -60.09 10.22 -43.33
N THR A 103 -61.34 10.61 -43.10
CA THR A 103 -62.42 9.71 -42.68
C THR A 103 -62.67 8.63 -43.73
N THR A 104 -62.71 7.37 -43.31
CA THR A 104 -63.03 6.22 -44.19
C THR A 104 -64.50 5.82 -44.11
N ALA A 105 -65.15 6.04 -42.96
CA ALA A 105 -66.56 5.70 -42.77
C ALA A 105 -67.26 6.70 -41.82
N VAL A 106 -68.53 6.99 -42.11
CA VAL A 106 -69.42 7.67 -41.17
C VAL A 106 -70.16 6.61 -40.36
N HIS A 107 -70.12 6.72 -39.05
CA HIS A 107 -70.81 5.81 -38.14
C HIS A 107 -72.12 6.44 -37.64
N ILE A 108 -73.02 5.63 -37.09
CA ILE A 108 -74.23 6.10 -36.38
C ILE A 108 -73.89 6.48 -34.93
N PRO A 109 -74.79 7.13 -34.15
CA PRO A 109 -74.44 7.60 -32.81
C PRO A 109 -74.06 6.53 -31.77
N VAL A 110 -74.40 5.26 -31.96
CA VAL A 110 -74.15 4.20 -30.97
C VAL A 110 -73.24 3.12 -31.54
N PHE A 111 -72.00 3.04 -31.04
CA PHE A 111 -71.05 1.95 -31.30
C PHE A 111 -71.35 0.73 -30.41
N GLY A 112 -70.96 -0.46 -30.87
CA GLY A 112 -71.01 -1.69 -30.09
C GLY A 112 -72.23 -2.57 -30.40
N ASN A 113 -72.93 -3.07 -29.38
CA ASN A 113 -74.05 -4.03 -29.54
C ASN A 113 -73.69 -5.29 -30.37
N GLY A 114 -72.45 -5.77 -30.25
CA GLY A 114 -71.92 -6.92 -31.00
C GLY A 114 -71.27 -6.57 -32.32
N GLU A 115 -71.16 -5.28 -32.65
CA GLU A 115 -70.48 -4.79 -33.85
C GLU A 115 -69.01 -5.21 -33.92
N THR A 116 -68.55 -5.50 -35.14
CA THR A 116 -67.12 -5.67 -35.45
C THR A 116 -66.71 -4.61 -36.46
N LEU A 117 -65.66 -3.86 -36.13
CA LEU A 117 -65.06 -2.85 -37.00
C LEU A 117 -63.68 -3.31 -37.48
N TYR A 118 -63.34 -2.87 -38.68
CA TYR A 118 -62.05 -3.11 -39.35
C TYR A 118 -61.18 -1.85 -39.32
N PRO A 119 -59.89 -1.92 -39.68
CA PRO A 119 -58.99 -0.78 -39.57
C PRO A 119 -59.49 0.40 -40.41
N GLY A 120 -59.52 1.60 -39.84
CA GLY A 120 -60.09 2.77 -40.49
C GLY A 120 -60.32 3.96 -39.57
N VAL A 121 -60.85 5.03 -40.17
CA VAL A 121 -61.19 6.30 -39.51
C VAL A 121 -62.70 6.49 -39.55
N TYR A 122 -63.34 6.33 -38.39
CA TYR A 122 -64.78 6.40 -38.20
C TYR A 122 -65.17 7.76 -37.66
N SER A 123 -66.06 8.48 -38.34
CA SER A 123 -66.57 9.77 -37.84
C SER A 123 -68.05 9.72 -37.47
N GLN A 124 -68.40 10.34 -36.35
CA GLN A 124 -69.78 10.58 -35.92
C GLN A 124 -69.91 12.06 -35.55
N ALA A 125 -70.70 12.82 -36.31
CA ALA A 125 -70.71 14.29 -36.25
C ALA A 125 -71.31 14.88 -34.96
N ALA A 126 -72.17 14.12 -34.27
CA ALA A 126 -72.78 14.50 -33.01
C ALA A 126 -72.18 13.72 -31.82
N ALA A 127 -72.77 13.86 -30.63
CA ALA A 127 -72.43 13.00 -29.50
C ALA A 127 -72.63 11.51 -29.87
N ALA A 128 -71.77 10.66 -29.31
CA ALA A 128 -71.78 9.22 -29.54
C ALA A 128 -71.71 8.43 -28.24
N SER A 129 -72.11 7.17 -28.26
CA SER A 129 -71.98 6.27 -27.14
C SER A 129 -71.47 4.89 -27.54
N LEU A 130 -70.85 4.18 -26.59
CA LEU A 130 -70.54 2.75 -26.70
C LEU A 130 -71.48 1.96 -25.77
N ASP A 131 -72.21 1.01 -26.33
CA ASP A 131 -73.08 0.09 -25.58
C ASP A 131 -72.76 -1.37 -25.91
N GLY A 132 -72.87 -2.27 -24.94
CA GLY A 132 -72.49 -3.68 -25.10
C GLY A 132 -71.03 -3.88 -25.54
N THR A 133 -70.81 -4.86 -26.42
CA THR A 133 -69.47 -5.22 -26.91
C THR A 133 -69.19 -4.62 -28.30
N LEU A 134 -68.02 -4.01 -28.47
CA LEU A 134 -67.44 -3.63 -29.76
C LEU A 134 -66.18 -4.46 -30.00
N THR A 135 -66.07 -5.11 -31.16
CA THR A 135 -64.88 -5.86 -31.55
C THR A 135 -64.08 -5.07 -32.59
N LEU A 136 -62.77 -4.93 -32.38
CA LEU A 136 -61.85 -4.33 -33.35
C LEU A 136 -60.97 -5.44 -33.92
N ASP A 137 -61.15 -5.72 -35.21
CA ASP A 137 -60.47 -6.78 -35.93
C ASP A 137 -59.41 -6.19 -36.87
N ALA A 138 -58.14 -6.36 -36.51
CA ALA A 138 -57.03 -5.85 -37.31
C ALA A 138 -56.68 -6.74 -38.52
N GLN A 139 -57.39 -7.84 -38.72
CA GLN A 139 -57.25 -8.73 -39.88
C GLN A 139 -55.81 -9.25 -40.09
N GLY A 140 -55.08 -9.48 -39.00
CA GLY A 140 -53.71 -9.96 -39.01
C GLY A 140 -52.65 -8.88 -39.18
N ASN A 141 -53.02 -7.60 -39.24
CA ASN A 141 -52.08 -6.49 -39.39
C ASN A 141 -51.76 -5.83 -38.03
N PRO A 142 -50.57 -6.02 -37.45
CA PRO A 142 -50.21 -5.41 -36.16
C PRO A 142 -50.12 -3.88 -36.19
N ASN A 143 -49.99 -3.29 -37.39
CA ASN A 143 -49.95 -1.83 -37.59
C ASN A 143 -51.32 -1.24 -37.92
N ALA A 144 -52.40 -2.03 -37.84
CA ALA A 144 -53.75 -1.57 -38.08
C ALA A 144 -54.15 -0.46 -37.09
N GLN A 145 -54.72 0.63 -37.63
CA GLN A 145 -55.22 1.74 -36.82
C GLN A 145 -56.74 1.81 -36.83
N PHE A 146 -57.29 2.18 -35.68
CA PHE A 146 -58.71 2.50 -35.50
C PHE A 146 -58.82 3.89 -34.91
N ILE A 147 -59.36 4.84 -35.68
CA ILE A 147 -59.48 6.23 -35.27
C ILE A 147 -60.97 6.59 -35.23
N PHE A 148 -61.47 6.95 -34.06
CA PHE A 148 -62.84 7.38 -33.83
C PHE A 148 -62.88 8.89 -33.63
N LYS A 149 -63.54 9.60 -34.53
CA LYS A 149 -63.73 11.07 -34.50
C LYS A 149 -65.16 11.39 -34.13
N ILE A 150 -65.38 11.87 -32.92
CA ILE A 150 -66.70 12.13 -32.37
C ILE A 150 -66.85 13.64 -32.22
N GLY A 151 -67.83 14.24 -32.92
CA GLY A 151 -68.02 15.70 -32.97
C GLY A 151 -68.67 16.30 -31.72
N GLY A 152 -69.18 15.47 -30.82
CA GLY A 152 -69.72 15.87 -29.51
C GLY A 152 -69.12 15.04 -28.37
N ALA A 153 -69.84 14.93 -27.25
CA ALA A 153 -69.43 14.09 -26.13
C ALA A 153 -69.44 12.59 -26.50
N PHE A 154 -68.55 11.82 -25.89
CA PHE A 154 -68.52 10.35 -25.97
C PHE A 154 -68.88 9.75 -24.61
N SER A 155 -69.79 8.80 -24.57
CA SER A 155 -70.15 8.08 -23.34
C SER A 155 -70.11 6.57 -23.50
N THR A 156 -70.00 5.84 -22.39
CA THR A 156 -70.17 4.38 -22.40
C THR A 156 -71.32 3.96 -21.49
N ALA A 157 -72.04 2.91 -21.87
CA ALA A 157 -72.95 2.22 -20.99
C ALA A 157 -72.17 1.41 -19.93
N ALA A 158 -72.80 1.10 -18.80
CA ALA A 158 -72.16 0.30 -17.75
C ALA A 158 -71.81 -1.10 -18.28
N GLY A 159 -70.57 -1.56 -18.07
CA GLY A 159 -70.10 -2.84 -18.58
C GLY A 159 -69.76 -2.88 -20.08
N ALA A 160 -69.80 -1.73 -20.78
CA ALA A 160 -69.39 -1.66 -22.18
C ALA A 160 -67.95 -2.18 -22.36
N THR A 161 -67.71 -2.96 -23.41
CA THR A 161 -66.45 -3.69 -23.61
C THR A 161 -65.92 -3.52 -25.03
N VAL A 162 -64.66 -3.13 -25.18
CA VAL A 162 -63.92 -3.20 -26.45
C VAL A 162 -63.02 -4.43 -26.45
N VAL A 163 -63.16 -5.28 -27.46
CA VAL A 163 -62.38 -6.52 -27.63
C VAL A 163 -61.47 -6.38 -28.84
N LEU A 164 -60.19 -6.72 -28.68
CA LEU A 164 -59.19 -6.67 -29.74
C LEU A 164 -58.91 -8.07 -30.26
N ILE A 165 -58.97 -8.28 -31.57
CA ILE A 165 -58.65 -9.56 -32.21
C ILE A 165 -57.72 -9.40 -33.41
N ASN A 166 -57.10 -10.51 -33.82
CA ASN A 166 -56.27 -10.63 -35.03
C ASN A 166 -55.23 -9.50 -35.19
N CYS A 167 -54.37 -9.34 -34.18
CA CYS A 167 -53.30 -8.33 -34.10
C CYS A 167 -53.73 -6.88 -33.79
N ALA A 168 -54.98 -6.61 -33.40
CA ALA A 168 -55.36 -5.25 -33.00
C ALA A 168 -54.61 -4.86 -31.71
N SER A 169 -54.04 -3.65 -31.69
CA SER A 169 -53.21 -3.17 -30.58
C SER A 169 -53.81 -1.91 -29.94
N PRO A 170 -53.86 -1.83 -28.60
CA PRO A 170 -54.35 -0.64 -27.88
C PRO A 170 -53.62 0.65 -28.26
N SER A 171 -52.31 0.59 -28.52
CA SER A 171 -51.51 1.78 -28.89
C SER A 171 -51.94 2.41 -30.22
N ASN A 172 -52.55 1.61 -31.11
CA ASN A 172 -53.01 2.03 -32.44
C ASN A 172 -54.51 2.41 -32.49
N ILE A 173 -55.18 2.50 -31.34
CA ILE A 173 -56.59 2.88 -31.24
C ILE A 173 -56.69 4.29 -30.66
N PHE A 174 -57.47 5.17 -31.29
CA PHE A 174 -57.62 6.57 -30.91
C PHE A 174 -59.09 6.96 -30.84
N TRP A 175 -59.52 7.47 -29.70
CA TRP A 175 -60.86 8.01 -29.48
C TRP A 175 -60.75 9.51 -29.30
N LEU A 176 -61.01 10.30 -30.35
CA LEU A 176 -61.02 11.76 -30.28
C LEU A 176 -62.45 12.28 -30.16
N SER A 177 -62.75 12.91 -29.04
CA SER A 177 -64.06 13.48 -28.72
C SER A 177 -64.01 15.02 -28.72
N GLY A 178 -64.92 15.66 -29.44
CA GLY A 178 -65.13 17.11 -29.48
C GLY A 178 -65.89 17.67 -28.25
N GLY A 179 -66.16 16.80 -27.28
CA GLY A 179 -66.70 17.13 -25.96
C GLY A 179 -66.17 16.14 -24.91
N ALA A 180 -66.75 16.17 -23.71
CA ALA A 180 -66.32 15.28 -22.63
C ALA A 180 -66.43 13.79 -22.99
N ILE A 181 -65.49 12.98 -22.46
CA ILE A 181 -65.53 11.52 -22.48
C ILE A 181 -66.03 11.04 -21.10
N SER A 182 -67.18 10.40 -21.04
CA SER A 182 -67.82 9.94 -19.78
C SER A 182 -68.07 8.44 -19.83
N MET A 183 -67.15 7.67 -19.25
CA MET A 183 -67.26 6.21 -19.19
C MET A 183 -68.01 5.77 -17.94
N ALA A 184 -69.03 4.91 -18.09
CA ALA A 184 -69.78 4.36 -16.96
C ALA A 184 -68.99 3.28 -16.20
N ALA A 185 -69.54 2.83 -15.08
CA ALA A 185 -68.94 1.80 -14.23
C ALA A 185 -68.67 0.49 -15.00
N SER A 186 -67.61 -0.21 -14.61
CA SER A 186 -67.17 -1.50 -15.18
C SER A 186 -66.92 -1.49 -16.70
N THR A 187 -66.65 -0.33 -17.29
CA THR A 187 -66.25 -0.24 -18.71
C THR A 187 -64.88 -0.87 -18.90
N THR A 188 -64.73 -1.72 -19.93
CA THR A 188 -63.44 -2.25 -20.39
C THR A 188 -63.15 -1.68 -21.77
N ILE A 189 -62.11 -0.84 -21.92
CA ILE A 189 -61.84 -0.14 -23.18
C ILE A 189 -60.35 -0.13 -23.51
N SER A 190 -60.04 -0.18 -24.81
CA SER A 190 -58.67 -0.09 -25.32
C SER A 190 -58.51 1.16 -26.17
N GLY A 191 -57.37 1.84 -26.04
CA GLY A 191 -56.98 2.97 -26.88
C GLY A 191 -56.67 4.27 -26.13
N ASN A 192 -56.23 5.25 -26.91
CA ASN A 192 -55.93 6.60 -26.47
C ASN A 192 -57.21 7.43 -26.47
N LEU A 193 -57.78 7.68 -25.29
CA LEU A 193 -59.01 8.45 -25.09
C LEU A 193 -58.67 9.94 -24.95
N ILE A 194 -58.93 10.73 -26.00
CA ILE A 194 -58.56 12.13 -26.11
C ILE A 194 -59.81 13.01 -26.18
N SER A 195 -59.97 13.89 -25.20
CA SER A 195 -61.03 14.90 -25.19
C SER A 195 -60.49 16.27 -25.56
N ASN A 196 -61.07 16.91 -26.59
CA ASN A 196 -60.64 18.21 -27.10
C ASN A 196 -61.82 19.10 -27.58
N PRO A 197 -62.33 20.03 -26.73
CA PRO A 197 -62.11 20.14 -25.29
C PRO A 197 -63.15 19.36 -24.48
N GLY A 198 -62.83 19.00 -23.24
CA GLY A 198 -63.78 18.43 -22.28
C GLY A 198 -63.12 17.55 -21.22
N ALA A 199 -63.85 17.25 -20.14
CA ALA A 199 -63.39 16.34 -19.11
C ALA A 199 -63.35 14.86 -19.58
N VAL A 200 -62.51 14.04 -18.96
CA VAL A 200 -62.46 12.58 -19.17
C VAL A 200 -62.72 11.88 -17.83
N GLY A 201 -63.75 11.05 -17.75
CA GLY A 201 -64.13 10.38 -16.50
C GLY A 201 -64.43 8.90 -16.68
N ILE A 202 -64.13 8.08 -15.68
CA ILE A 202 -64.58 6.69 -15.60
C ILE A 202 -65.21 6.36 -14.24
N GLY A 203 -66.36 5.67 -14.28
CA GLY A 203 -67.04 5.12 -13.11
C GLY A 203 -66.29 3.95 -12.46
N SER A 204 -66.81 3.44 -11.34
CA SER A 204 -66.13 2.42 -10.53
C SER A 204 -65.80 1.14 -11.29
N GLY A 205 -64.61 0.58 -11.08
CA GLY A 205 -64.28 -0.78 -11.54
C GLY A 205 -63.94 -0.89 -13.04
N GLY A 206 -63.59 0.21 -13.69
CA GLY A 206 -63.19 0.21 -15.10
C GLY A 206 -61.83 -0.45 -15.35
N ASN A 207 -61.61 -0.92 -16.57
CA ASN A 207 -60.32 -1.43 -17.05
C ASN A 207 -59.95 -0.75 -18.36
N ILE A 208 -58.86 -0.01 -18.37
CA ILE A 208 -58.39 0.77 -19.51
C ILE A 208 -57.02 0.25 -19.93
N ASP A 209 -56.94 -0.21 -21.17
CA ASP A 209 -55.67 -0.52 -21.84
C ASP A 209 -55.37 0.60 -22.83
N GLY A 210 -54.67 1.64 -22.36
CA GLY A 210 -54.44 2.87 -23.10
C GLY A 210 -54.28 4.09 -22.20
N ARG A 211 -54.83 5.23 -22.63
CA ARG A 211 -54.56 6.55 -22.01
C ARG A 211 -55.83 7.37 -21.87
N MET A 212 -55.94 8.15 -20.80
CA MET A 212 -56.95 9.19 -20.61
C MET A 212 -56.30 10.57 -20.76
N LEU A 213 -56.67 11.30 -21.80
CA LEU A 213 -55.99 12.52 -22.25
C LEU A 213 -57.00 13.66 -22.46
N SER A 214 -56.67 14.85 -22.00
CA SER A 214 -57.54 16.03 -22.10
C SER A 214 -56.75 17.27 -22.47
N THR A 215 -57.14 17.99 -23.53
CA THR A 215 -56.51 19.29 -23.84
C THR A 215 -57.07 20.41 -22.95
N THR A 216 -58.30 20.28 -22.45
CA THR A 216 -58.92 21.21 -21.51
C THR A 216 -60.09 20.51 -20.81
N GLY A 217 -59.93 20.19 -19.54
CA GLY A 217 -60.93 19.50 -18.73
C GLY A 217 -60.31 18.62 -17.66
N ALA A 218 -61.03 18.45 -16.55
CA ALA A 218 -60.61 17.58 -15.47
C ALA A 218 -60.61 16.10 -15.90
N ILE A 219 -59.74 15.30 -15.27
CA ILE A 219 -59.75 13.84 -15.40
C ILE A 219 -60.12 13.21 -14.07
N SER A 220 -61.13 12.34 -14.05
CA SER A 220 -61.61 11.67 -12.84
C SER A 220 -61.65 10.15 -13.00
N ILE A 221 -61.02 9.45 -12.07
CA ILE A 221 -60.95 7.98 -12.06
C ILE A 221 -61.53 7.42 -10.75
N TYR A 222 -62.25 6.30 -10.85
CA TYR A 222 -62.83 5.61 -9.70
C TYR A 222 -62.49 4.12 -9.73
N GLY A 223 -61.74 3.62 -8.74
CA GLY A 223 -61.61 2.17 -8.50
C GLY A 223 -61.25 1.30 -9.72
N SER A 224 -60.54 1.87 -10.69
CA SER A 224 -60.22 1.32 -12.01
C SER A 224 -58.75 0.88 -12.14
N ILE A 225 -58.49 0.04 -13.15
CA ILE A 225 -57.16 -0.41 -13.56
C ILE A 225 -56.82 0.28 -14.89
N MET A 226 -55.62 0.84 -14.98
CA MET A 226 -55.06 1.47 -16.19
C MET A 226 -53.72 0.81 -16.52
N ASN A 227 -53.59 0.28 -17.72
CA ASN A 227 -52.34 -0.21 -18.30
C ASN A 227 -52.08 0.56 -19.60
N ASN A 228 -50.86 1.04 -19.85
CA ASN A 228 -50.51 1.74 -21.09
C ASN A 228 -49.54 0.95 -21.97
N GLY A 229 -49.27 -0.33 -21.62
CA GLY A 229 -48.40 -1.23 -22.37
C GLY A 229 -46.90 -1.03 -22.13
N ILE A 230 -46.49 -0.12 -21.25
CA ILE A 230 -45.07 0.12 -20.96
C ILE A 230 -44.51 -0.99 -20.04
N PRO A 231 -43.38 -1.65 -20.40
CA PRO A 231 -42.74 -2.65 -19.55
C PRO A 231 -42.24 -2.06 -18.24
N ARG A 232 -42.45 -2.79 -17.14
CA ARG A 232 -42.21 -2.30 -15.79
C ARG A 232 -40.97 -2.92 -15.16
N VAL A 233 -40.35 -2.15 -14.26
CA VAL A 233 -39.33 -2.63 -13.34
C VAL A 233 -39.74 -2.32 -11.91
N ASP A 234 -39.35 -3.21 -11.01
CA ASP A 234 -39.46 -3.09 -9.56
C ASP A 234 -38.05 -2.84 -8.97
N THR A 235 -37.97 -2.83 -7.64
CA THR A 235 -36.79 -2.60 -6.78
C THR A 235 -35.46 -2.58 -7.52
N ILE A 236 -34.93 -1.37 -7.70
CA ILE A 236 -33.58 -1.13 -8.22
C ILE A 236 -32.61 -1.19 -7.04
N MET A 237 -31.73 -2.18 -7.04
CA MET A 237 -30.61 -2.26 -6.10
C MET A 237 -29.36 -1.66 -6.74
N GLN A 238 -28.84 -0.59 -6.14
CA GLN A 238 -27.62 0.05 -6.61
C GLN A 238 -26.38 -0.77 -6.24
N PRO A 239 -25.25 -0.60 -6.95
CA PRO A 239 -23.99 -1.21 -6.55
C PRO A 239 -23.62 -0.84 -5.12
N THR A 240 -22.97 -1.76 -4.43
CA THR A 240 -22.45 -1.56 -3.08
C THR A 240 -20.93 -1.74 -3.09
N CYS A 241 -20.26 -1.46 -1.97
CA CYS A 241 -18.82 -1.69 -1.88
C CYS A 241 -18.44 -3.19 -2.03
N ALA A 242 -19.39 -4.10 -1.83
CA ALA A 242 -19.22 -5.55 -2.01
C ALA A 242 -19.69 -6.06 -3.39
N ALA A 243 -20.48 -5.28 -4.13
CA ALA A 243 -21.05 -5.66 -5.42
C ALA A 243 -20.95 -4.51 -6.41
N ALA A 244 -20.04 -4.63 -7.38
CA ALA A 244 -19.80 -3.60 -8.39
C ALA A 244 -20.95 -3.43 -9.41
N ALA A 245 -21.88 -4.39 -9.46
CA ALA A 245 -23.07 -4.34 -10.30
C ALA A 245 -24.31 -4.01 -9.46
N GLY A 246 -25.23 -3.29 -10.07
CA GLY A 246 -26.59 -3.12 -9.55
C GLY A 246 -27.51 -4.18 -10.15
N SER A 247 -28.77 -4.16 -9.71
CA SER A 247 -29.81 -5.01 -10.29
C SER A 247 -31.17 -4.32 -10.25
N PHE A 248 -32.07 -4.79 -11.10
CA PHE A 248 -33.48 -4.41 -11.09
C PHE A 248 -34.33 -5.59 -11.52
N GLN A 249 -35.57 -5.63 -11.06
CA GLN A 249 -36.48 -6.74 -11.33
C GLN A 249 -37.48 -6.33 -12.42
N ILE A 250 -37.63 -7.08 -13.51
CA ILE A 250 -38.72 -6.85 -14.47
C ILE A 250 -40.03 -7.35 -13.86
N THR A 251 -41.07 -6.51 -13.83
CA THR A 251 -42.41 -6.91 -13.37
C THR A 251 -43.12 -7.67 -14.49
N ASP A 252 -43.90 -8.70 -14.13
CA ASP A 252 -44.65 -9.55 -15.07
C ASP A 252 -43.77 -10.16 -16.17
N TYR A 253 -42.53 -10.51 -15.81
CA TYR A 253 -41.59 -11.17 -16.70
C TYR A 253 -42.16 -12.50 -17.21
N ASP A 254 -42.15 -12.68 -18.53
CA ASP A 254 -42.53 -13.93 -19.19
C ASP A 254 -41.36 -14.41 -20.03
N ALA A 255 -40.86 -15.61 -19.72
CA ALA A 255 -39.73 -16.23 -20.42
C ALA A 255 -40.02 -16.51 -21.91
N ASN A 256 -41.28 -16.46 -22.35
CA ASN A 256 -41.67 -16.60 -23.76
C ASN A 256 -41.51 -15.29 -24.55
N ASN A 257 -41.34 -14.15 -23.88
CA ASN A 257 -41.09 -12.87 -24.53
C ASN A 257 -39.61 -12.66 -24.82
N THR A 258 -39.29 -11.84 -25.82
CA THR A 258 -37.91 -11.45 -26.12
C THR A 258 -37.61 -10.08 -25.50
N TYR A 259 -36.51 -9.97 -24.74
CA TYR A 259 -36.07 -8.73 -24.09
C TYR A 259 -34.74 -8.27 -24.69
N VAL A 260 -34.66 -7.01 -25.11
CA VAL A 260 -33.44 -6.40 -25.68
C VAL A 260 -33.08 -5.16 -24.89
N PHE A 261 -31.90 -5.14 -24.26
CA PHE A 261 -31.42 -4.04 -23.42
C PHE A 261 -30.45 -3.11 -24.17
N THR A 262 -30.56 -1.81 -23.93
CA THR A 262 -29.64 -0.79 -24.45
C THR A 262 -29.19 0.11 -23.30
N PRO A 263 -27.89 0.12 -22.92
CA PRO A 263 -26.84 -0.80 -23.37
C PRO A 263 -27.04 -2.24 -22.87
N SER A 264 -26.22 -3.19 -23.33
CA SER A 264 -26.33 -4.59 -22.90
C SER A 264 -26.09 -4.75 -21.39
N VAL A 265 -26.93 -5.55 -20.75
CA VAL A 265 -26.84 -5.90 -19.33
C VAL A 265 -25.92 -7.10 -19.11
N LEU A 266 -25.50 -7.36 -17.87
CA LEU A 266 -24.60 -8.48 -17.54
C LEU A 266 -25.34 -9.82 -17.59
N SER A 267 -26.56 -9.87 -17.05
CA SER A 267 -27.40 -11.07 -17.08
C SER A 267 -28.86 -10.75 -16.78
N ILE A 268 -29.75 -11.65 -17.20
CA ILE A 268 -31.15 -11.73 -16.78
C ILE A 268 -31.45 -13.14 -16.28
N SER A 269 -32.07 -13.27 -15.11
CA SER A 269 -32.44 -14.57 -14.54
C SER A 269 -33.71 -15.13 -15.17
N GLY A 270 -34.02 -16.42 -14.92
CA GLY A 270 -35.28 -17.04 -15.33
C GLY A 270 -36.54 -16.45 -14.67
N THR A 271 -36.38 -15.56 -13.68
CA THR A 271 -37.46 -14.82 -13.03
C THR A 271 -37.49 -13.34 -13.44
N GLY A 272 -36.65 -12.91 -14.39
CA GLY A 272 -36.60 -11.52 -14.84
C GLY A 272 -35.77 -10.57 -13.96
N MET A 273 -34.90 -11.11 -13.09
CA MET A 273 -33.96 -10.29 -12.32
C MET A 273 -32.76 -9.93 -13.20
N VAL A 274 -32.57 -8.64 -13.45
CA VAL A 274 -31.53 -8.12 -14.33
C VAL A 274 -30.36 -7.62 -13.49
N THR A 275 -29.15 -8.09 -13.79
CA THR A 275 -27.91 -7.58 -13.19
C THR A 275 -27.17 -6.74 -14.23
N ALA A 276 -26.73 -5.55 -13.84
CA ALA A 276 -26.21 -4.56 -14.78
C ALA A 276 -25.09 -3.71 -14.16
N ALA A 277 -24.13 -3.31 -14.98
CA ALA A 277 -23.07 -2.37 -14.57
C ALA A 277 -23.65 -0.94 -14.43
N PRO A 278 -22.93 0.00 -13.80
CA PRO A 278 -23.34 1.40 -13.76
C PRO A 278 -23.62 2.00 -15.15
N ASN A 279 -24.88 2.33 -15.44
CA ASN A 279 -25.34 3.03 -16.64
C ASN A 279 -26.83 3.42 -16.54
N THR A 280 -27.34 4.14 -17.54
CA THR A 280 -28.77 4.28 -17.81
C THR A 280 -29.21 3.27 -18.88
N TYR A 281 -30.18 2.43 -18.56
CA TYR A 281 -30.67 1.35 -19.41
C TYR A 281 -32.10 1.64 -19.88
N THR A 282 -32.40 1.22 -21.10
CA THR A 282 -33.77 0.95 -21.56
C THR A 282 -33.84 -0.49 -22.04
N PHE A 283 -35.04 -1.07 -22.05
CA PHE A 283 -35.23 -2.38 -22.67
C PHE A 283 -36.52 -2.43 -23.47
N THR A 284 -36.50 -3.23 -24.53
CA THR A 284 -37.64 -3.47 -25.39
C THR A 284 -38.12 -4.90 -25.17
N VAL A 285 -39.40 -5.08 -24.88
CA VAL A 285 -40.06 -6.39 -24.82
C VAL A 285 -40.80 -6.64 -26.13
N THR A 286 -40.62 -7.82 -26.71
CA THR A 286 -41.40 -8.29 -27.86
C THR A 286 -42.22 -9.50 -27.44
N THR A 287 -43.54 -9.35 -27.45
CA THR A 287 -44.52 -10.41 -27.17
C THR A 287 -44.99 -11.02 -28.49
N THR A 288 -45.01 -12.34 -28.60
CA THR A 288 -45.54 -13.03 -29.79
C THR A 288 -46.74 -13.88 -29.39
N ALA A 289 -47.92 -13.50 -29.86
CA ALA A 289 -49.17 -14.20 -29.59
C ALA A 289 -49.96 -14.42 -30.88
N GLY A 290 -50.37 -15.66 -31.14
CA GLY A 290 -51.22 -15.99 -32.29
C GLY A 290 -50.63 -15.66 -33.68
N GLY A 291 -49.31 -15.55 -33.80
CA GLY A 291 -48.62 -15.16 -35.05
C GLY A 291 -48.40 -13.64 -35.23
N CYS A 292 -48.83 -12.82 -34.28
CA CYS A 292 -48.58 -11.38 -34.24
C CYS A 292 -47.42 -11.08 -33.28
N SER A 293 -46.59 -10.08 -33.60
CA SER A 293 -45.53 -9.57 -32.70
C SER A 293 -45.84 -8.12 -32.30
N PHE A 294 -45.85 -7.85 -31.00
CA PHE A 294 -46.01 -6.51 -30.43
C PHE A 294 -44.75 -6.13 -29.69
N THR A 295 -44.38 -4.86 -29.75
CA THR A 295 -43.14 -4.35 -29.18
C THR A 295 -43.44 -3.15 -28.30
N ALA A 296 -42.88 -3.13 -27.09
CA ALA A 296 -42.98 -2.00 -26.16
C ALA A 296 -41.62 -1.73 -25.51
N THR A 297 -41.31 -0.45 -25.29
CA THR A 297 -40.03 -0.01 -24.72
C THR A 297 -40.24 0.53 -23.31
N SER A 298 -39.33 0.17 -22.39
CA SER A 298 -39.34 0.63 -21.01
C SER A 298 -38.94 2.09 -20.88
N ILE A 299 -39.26 2.68 -19.73
CA ILE A 299 -38.60 3.91 -19.27
C ILE A 299 -37.12 3.67 -18.96
N ASN A 300 -36.38 4.76 -18.70
CA ASN A 300 -34.99 4.71 -18.25
C ASN A 300 -34.85 4.06 -16.86
N VAL A 301 -33.92 3.11 -16.74
CA VAL A 301 -33.52 2.44 -15.50
C VAL A 301 -32.08 2.83 -15.18
N VAL A 302 -31.85 3.50 -14.06
CA VAL A 302 -30.53 4.05 -13.71
C VAL A 302 -29.83 3.19 -12.66
N ILE A 303 -28.66 2.66 -13.03
CA ILE A 303 -27.69 2.05 -12.12
C ILE A 303 -26.52 3.03 -11.96
N ASN A 304 -26.36 3.58 -10.76
CA ASN A 304 -25.31 4.52 -10.43
C ASN A 304 -23.95 3.83 -10.28
N THR A 305 -22.87 4.59 -10.37
CA THR A 305 -21.53 4.08 -9.99
C THR A 305 -21.50 3.74 -8.51
N GLY A 306 -20.77 2.67 -8.15
CA GLY A 306 -20.59 2.30 -6.75
C GLY A 306 -19.89 3.41 -5.93
N PRO A 307 -19.99 3.34 -4.59
CA PRO A 307 -19.37 4.33 -3.72
C PRO A 307 -17.85 4.33 -3.90
N LEU A 308 -17.26 5.50 -4.12
CA LEU A 308 -15.80 5.71 -4.17
C LEU A 308 -15.22 6.05 -2.79
N THR A 309 -16.07 6.21 -1.79
CA THR A 309 -15.71 6.70 -0.46
C THR A 309 -16.10 5.68 0.59
N ASN A 310 -15.20 5.44 1.54
CA ASN A 310 -15.41 4.57 2.68
C ASN A 310 -15.35 5.39 3.97
N TYR A 311 -16.48 5.62 4.62
CA TYR A 311 -16.54 6.38 5.87
C TYR A 311 -16.36 5.48 7.08
N TRP A 312 -15.58 5.96 8.05
CA TRP A 312 -15.62 5.48 9.41
C TRP A 312 -16.93 5.91 10.07
N THR A 313 -17.70 4.96 10.60
CA THR A 313 -18.94 5.19 11.34
C THR A 313 -18.73 5.08 12.85
N GLY A 314 -17.81 4.22 13.29
CA GLY A 314 -17.57 3.93 14.71
C GLY A 314 -18.80 3.37 15.43
N GLU A 315 -19.76 2.79 14.70
CA GLU A 315 -21.04 2.32 15.24
C GLU A 315 -20.90 1.16 16.22
N ILE A 316 -19.89 0.30 16.05
CA ILE A 316 -19.71 -0.90 16.87
C ILE A 316 -18.65 -0.67 17.95
N SER A 317 -17.50 -0.10 17.59
CA SER A 317 -16.39 0.11 18.52
C SER A 317 -15.39 1.16 17.98
N SER A 318 -14.32 1.42 18.74
CA SER A 318 -13.18 2.20 18.24
C SER A 318 -12.20 1.37 17.41
N ASP A 319 -12.38 0.06 17.25
CA ASP A 319 -11.39 -0.78 16.58
C ASP A 319 -11.36 -0.55 15.06
N TRP A 320 -10.24 -0.04 14.55
CA TRP A 320 -10.00 0.18 13.11
C TRP A 320 -10.30 -1.06 12.27
N ASN A 321 -9.96 -2.25 12.78
CA ASN A 321 -10.04 -3.51 12.05
C ASN A 321 -11.41 -4.19 12.18
N ASN A 322 -12.39 -3.55 12.80
CA ASN A 322 -13.76 -4.04 12.76
C ASN A 322 -14.47 -3.51 11.51
N ALA A 323 -14.76 -4.42 10.57
CA ALA A 323 -15.40 -4.09 9.29
C ALA A 323 -16.75 -3.37 9.45
N GLY A 324 -17.49 -3.60 10.54
CA GLY A 324 -18.77 -2.94 10.79
C GLY A 324 -18.64 -1.48 11.26
N ASN A 325 -17.42 -0.99 11.53
CA ASN A 325 -17.16 0.44 11.74
C ASN A 325 -16.90 1.20 10.43
N TRP A 326 -16.96 0.54 9.27
CA TRP A 326 -16.69 1.13 7.97
C TRP A 326 -17.83 0.85 6.98
N THR A 327 -18.27 1.88 6.25
CA THR A 327 -19.36 1.73 5.26
C THR A 327 -19.03 0.76 4.11
N CYS A 328 -17.75 0.54 3.83
CA CYS A 328 -17.25 -0.34 2.77
C CYS A 328 -16.32 -1.46 3.29
N GLY A 329 -16.39 -1.77 4.59
CA GLY A 329 -15.47 -2.71 5.23
C GLY A 329 -14.09 -2.09 5.51
N ILE A 330 -13.20 -2.89 6.10
CA ILE A 330 -11.89 -2.42 6.57
C ILE A 330 -11.10 -1.83 5.39
N PRO A 331 -10.49 -0.65 5.53
CA PRO A 331 -9.59 -0.09 4.53
C PRO A 331 -8.48 -1.06 4.16
N THR A 332 -8.09 -1.07 2.88
CA THR A 332 -6.98 -1.88 2.38
C THR A 332 -6.15 -1.08 1.38
N ASN A 333 -5.06 -1.66 0.88
CA ASN A 333 -4.30 -1.15 -0.26
C ASN A 333 -4.78 -1.73 -1.61
N LEU A 334 -5.78 -2.60 -1.63
CA LEU A 334 -6.27 -3.25 -2.86
C LEU A 334 -7.40 -2.47 -3.54
N ASN A 335 -8.05 -1.57 -2.80
CA ASN A 335 -9.11 -0.72 -3.31
C ASN A 335 -8.65 0.75 -3.38
N ASN A 336 -9.19 1.49 -4.34
CA ASN A 336 -8.91 2.92 -4.51
C ASN A 336 -9.93 3.80 -3.76
N TYR A 337 -10.57 3.28 -2.70
CA TYR A 337 -11.51 4.09 -1.94
C TYR A 337 -10.78 5.27 -1.28
N ILE A 338 -11.47 6.40 -1.18
CA ILE A 338 -11.10 7.49 -0.27
C ILE A 338 -11.66 7.12 1.10
N ASN A 339 -10.79 6.71 2.02
CA ASN A 339 -11.21 6.34 3.36
C ASN A 339 -11.24 7.60 4.21
N ILE A 340 -12.41 7.96 4.74
CA ILE A 340 -12.60 9.21 5.47
C ILE A 340 -12.93 8.89 6.92
N ILE A 341 -12.20 9.49 7.85
CA ILE A 341 -12.54 9.50 9.28
C ILE A 341 -13.25 10.83 9.57
N PRO A 342 -14.59 10.91 9.49
CA PRO A 342 -15.28 12.18 9.61
C PRO A 342 -15.23 12.71 11.05
N LEU A 343 -15.57 13.99 11.21
CA LEU A 343 -15.86 14.58 12.52
C LEU A 343 -17.11 13.89 13.10
N VAL A 344 -16.93 12.95 14.01
CA VAL A 344 -18.03 12.27 14.72
C VAL A 344 -18.14 12.78 16.15
N THR A 345 -19.35 12.75 16.71
CA THR A 345 -19.62 13.23 18.07
C THR A 345 -19.38 12.18 19.16
N THR A 346 -18.99 10.93 18.83
CA THR A 346 -18.95 9.82 19.81
C THR A 346 -17.67 8.96 19.85
N ILE A 347 -17.18 8.36 18.75
CA ILE A 347 -16.05 7.38 18.80
C ILE A 347 -15.09 7.50 17.60
N TYR A 348 -13.83 7.84 17.87
CA TYR A 348 -12.75 7.84 16.87
C TYR A 348 -12.04 6.48 16.77
N PRO A 349 -11.47 6.15 15.60
CA PRO A 349 -10.76 4.90 15.41
C PRO A 349 -9.46 4.82 16.21
N VAL A 350 -9.16 3.60 16.62
CA VAL A 350 -7.98 3.16 17.34
C VAL A 350 -7.43 1.94 16.62
N ILE A 351 -6.16 2.03 16.23
CA ILE A 351 -5.35 0.88 15.83
C ILE A 351 -4.71 0.32 17.11
N GLY A 352 -5.12 -0.88 17.50
CA GLY A 352 -4.66 -1.56 18.71
C GLY A 352 -3.21 -2.04 18.63
N THR A 353 -2.69 -2.58 19.73
CA THR A 353 -1.33 -3.14 19.83
C THR A 353 -1.16 -4.40 18.97
N GLN A 354 0.07 -4.67 18.51
CA GLN A 354 0.47 -5.92 17.84
C GLN A 354 0.20 -7.17 18.71
N PRO A 355 0.05 -8.39 18.12
CA PRO A 355 0.29 -8.75 16.71
C PRO A 355 -0.89 -8.54 15.74
N ASP A 356 -2.10 -8.33 16.26
CA ASP A 356 -3.31 -8.63 15.48
C ASP A 356 -3.87 -7.45 14.65
N ASN A 357 -3.23 -6.27 14.65
CA ASN A 357 -3.97 -5.02 14.40
C ASN A 357 -3.35 -3.94 13.48
N SER A 358 -2.33 -4.17 12.65
CA SER A 358 -1.77 -3.08 11.82
C SER A 358 -2.79 -2.46 10.85
N GLY A 359 -2.82 -1.14 10.71
CA GLY A 359 -3.66 -0.47 9.72
C GLY A 359 -2.96 -0.35 8.37
N ILE A 360 -3.62 -0.74 7.28
CA ILE A 360 -3.17 -0.48 5.90
C ILE A 360 -4.28 0.20 5.10
N VAL A 361 -3.92 1.24 4.36
CA VAL A 361 -4.89 2.01 3.57
C VAL A 361 -4.24 2.64 2.34
N ALA A 362 -4.96 2.68 1.22
CA ALA A 362 -4.56 3.44 0.04
C ALA A 362 -4.65 4.94 0.31
N ASN A 363 -5.87 5.49 0.25
CA ASN A 363 -6.13 6.90 0.47
C ASN A 363 -6.81 7.11 1.83
N LEU A 364 -6.27 8.00 2.65
CA LEU A 364 -6.83 8.36 3.95
C LEU A 364 -7.03 9.87 4.06
N GLU A 365 -8.24 10.27 4.42
CA GLU A 365 -8.60 11.65 4.76
C GLU A 365 -9.05 11.73 6.23
N ILE A 366 -8.44 12.65 6.97
CA ILE A 366 -8.86 12.99 8.34
C ILE A 366 -9.15 14.50 8.37
N PRO A 367 -10.43 14.92 8.28
CA PRO A 367 -10.82 16.32 8.32
C PRO A 367 -10.48 17.02 9.64
N SER A 368 -10.56 18.35 9.65
CA SER A 368 -10.33 19.14 10.86
C SER A 368 -11.27 18.74 11.99
N GLY A 369 -10.72 18.60 13.20
CA GLY A 369 -11.45 18.13 14.39
C GLY A 369 -11.51 16.61 14.55
N ALA A 370 -11.23 15.82 13.49
CA ALA A 370 -11.18 14.36 13.56
C ALA A 370 -9.83 13.83 14.08
N SER A 371 -9.83 12.60 14.58
CA SER A 371 -8.60 11.98 15.08
C SER A 371 -8.51 10.47 14.82
N LEU A 372 -7.29 9.96 14.73
CA LEU A 372 -6.94 8.54 14.73
C LEU A 372 -5.87 8.30 15.81
N THR A 373 -6.01 7.23 16.60
CA THR A 373 -5.00 6.82 17.58
C THR A 373 -4.40 5.49 17.19
N ILE A 374 -3.09 5.33 17.36
CA ILE A 374 -2.34 4.09 17.12
C ILE A 374 -1.54 3.82 18.40
N ASN A 375 -1.61 2.59 18.92
CA ASN A 375 -0.93 2.18 20.15
C ASN A 375 0.06 1.05 19.88
N ASN A 376 1.37 1.27 20.12
CA ASN A 376 2.47 0.32 19.85
C ASN A 376 2.31 -0.50 18.55
N ASN A 377 1.90 0.16 17.47
CA ASN A 377 1.62 -0.48 16.18
C ASN A 377 1.84 0.53 15.03
N ASN A 378 1.49 0.17 13.80
CA ASN A 378 1.67 1.03 12.65
C ASN A 378 0.40 1.28 11.84
N LEU A 379 0.43 2.40 11.13
CA LEU A 379 -0.42 2.71 10.00
C LEU A 379 0.44 2.83 8.74
N ARG A 380 0.13 2.07 7.69
CA ARG A 380 0.78 2.16 6.38
C ARG A 380 -0.15 2.80 5.35
N ILE A 381 0.27 3.95 4.80
CA ILE A 381 -0.42 4.65 3.71
C ILE A 381 0.29 4.38 2.39
N THR A 382 -0.42 3.77 1.44
CA THR A 382 0.19 3.37 0.15
C THR A 382 0.04 4.41 -0.95
N THR A 383 -0.95 5.33 -0.89
CA THR A 383 -1.15 6.36 -1.92
C THR A 383 -1.21 7.78 -1.35
N ILE A 384 -2.33 8.23 -0.78
CA ILE A 384 -2.50 9.66 -0.39
C ILE A 384 -2.91 9.76 1.08
N LEU A 385 -2.23 10.63 1.82
CA LEU A 385 -2.65 11.08 3.15
C LEU A 385 -3.05 12.56 3.09
N THR A 386 -4.34 12.84 3.30
CA THR A 386 -4.87 14.19 3.52
C THR A 386 -5.22 14.36 5.00
N LEU A 387 -4.45 15.16 5.72
CA LEU A 387 -4.52 15.29 7.18
C LEU A 387 -4.85 16.72 7.58
N ASN A 388 -6.11 17.00 7.92
CA ASN A 388 -6.55 18.26 8.51
C ASN A 388 -6.84 18.13 10.02
N GLY A 389 -7.05 16.90 10.51
CA GLY A 389 -7.21 16.54 11.91
C GLY A 389 -5.91 16.12 12.58
N LYS A 390 -5.96 15.04 13.38
CA LYS A 390 -4.80 14.55 14.15
C LYS A 390 -4.60 13.04 14.02
N ILE A 391 -3.34 12.60 13.95
CA ILE A 391 -2.96 11.21 14.19
C ILE A 391 -2.12 11.17 15.47
N GLN A 392 -2.47 10.30 16.41
CA GLN A 392 -1.75 10.11 17.68
C GLN A 392 -1.01 8.76 17.64
N LEU A 393 0.30 8.82 17.51
CA LEU A 393 1.21 7.67 17.53
C LEU A 393 1.72 7.52 18.97
N LYS A 394 1.07 6.66 19.75
CA LYS A 394 1.40 6.44 21.17
C LYS A 394 2.40 5.31 21.34
N GLY A 395 3.32 5.48 22.28
CA GLY A 395 4.42 4.53 22.50
C GLY A 395 5.26 4.38 21.23
N GLU A 396 5.64 3.16 20.87
CA GLU A 396 6.50 2.90 19.72
C GLU A 396 5.72 2.80 18.39
N SER A 397 4.64 3.59 18.27
CA SER A 397 3.81 3.58 17.08
C SER A 397 4.45 4.34 15.92
N GLN A 398 4.22 3.89 14.69
CA GLN A 398 4.87 4.44 13.51
C GLN A 398 3.88 4.68 12.36
N LEU A 399 4.17 5.70 11.56
CA LEU A 399 3.45 6.02 10.32
C LEU A 399 4.37 5.71 9.13
N LEU A 400 4.00 4.68 8.37
CA LEU A 400 4.69 4.29 7.16
C LEU A 400 3.98 4.87 5.94
N GLN A 401 4.78 5.33 4.99
CA GLN A 401 4.31 5.77 3.69
C GLN A 401 5.16 5.11 2.62
N ASP A 402 4.53 4.42 1.67
CA ASP A 402 5.24 3.63 0.66
C ASP A 402 5.90 4.54 -0.40
N THR A 403 6.76 3.97 -1.24
CA THR A 403 7.34 4.69 -2.37
C THR A 403 6.24 5.16 -3.31
N GLY A 404 6.22 6.46 -3.63
CA GLY A 404 5.16 7.09 -4.42
C GLY A 404 3.97 7.60 -3.61
N SER A 405 3.90 7.29 -2.31
CA SER A 405 2.90 7.86 -1.39
C SER A 405 3.10 9.37 -1.25
N VAL A 406 2.00 10.13 -1.26
CA VAL A 406 1.97 11.59 -1.19
C VAL A 406 1.28 12.03 0.10
N PHE A 407 1.94 12.95 0.82
CA PHE A 407 1.29 13.73 1.86
C PHE A 407 0.75 15.00 1.19
N ASP A 408 -0.56 15.22 1.25
CA ASP A 408 -1.21 16.37 0.61
C ASP A 408 -0.69 17.67 1.25
N ALA A 409 -0.03 18.52 0.46
CA ALA A 409 0.57 19.77 0.94
C ALA A 409 -0.46 20.75 1.54
N ALA A 410 -1.72 20.68 1.09
CA ALA A 410 -2.81 21.51 1.61
C ALA A 410 -3.28 21.09 3.01
N SER A 411 -2.82 19.93 3.51
CA SER A 411 -3.10 19.42 4.86
C SER A 411 -2.73 20.44 5.93
N THR A 412 -3.64 20.70 6.87
CA THR A 412 -3.44 21.64 7.99
C THR A 412 -3.23 20.95 9.34
N GLY A 413 -3.40 19.64 9.39
CA GLY A 413 -3.35 18.81 10.59
C GLY A 413 -1.93 18.42 10.97
N THR A 414 -1.83 17.65 12.05
CA THR A 414 -0.55 17.26 12.65
C THR A 414 -0.58 15.82 13.12
N ILE A 415 0.57 15.14 13.06
CA ILE A 415 0.79 13.95 13.85
C ILE A 415 1.38 14.32 15.22
N LYS A 416 1.13 13.48 16.23
CA LYS A 416 1.86 13.46 17.50
C LYS A 416 2.58 12.13 17.60
N ILE A 417 3.88 12.15 17.85
CA ILE A 417 4.70 10.94 18.01
C ILE A 417 5.59 11.06 19.24
N ASP A 418 5.47 10.08 20.14
CA ASP A 418 6.25 10.02 21.37
C ASP A 418 7.60 9.37 21.11
N GLN A 419 8.67 9.94 21.66
CA GLN A 419 10.04 9.45 21.57
C GLN A 419 10.77 9.70 22.90
N GLN A 420 11.59 8.76 23.35
CA GLN A 420 12.30 8.88 24.62
C GLN A 420 13.75 9.34 24.45
N GLY A 421 14.25 10.14 25.37
CA GLY A 421 15.63 10.61 25.43
C GLY A 421 16.22 10.46 26.82
N THR A 422 17.51 10.73 26.99
CA THR A 422 18.06 10.84 28.34
C THR A 422 17.37 11.97 29.11
N GLU A 423 16.99 11.63 30.33
CA GLU A 423 16.52 12.50 31.39
C GLU A 423 17.62 13.41 31.92
N ASN A 424 18.89 13.01 31.89
CA ASN A 424 19.96 13.70 32.59
C ASN A 424 20.37 15.01 31.88
N SER A 425 20.34 16.16 32.59
CA SER A 425 20.67 17.48 32.00
C SER A 425 22.14 17.66 31.63
N TYR A 426 23.02 16.74 32.00
CA TYR A 426 24.43 16.74 31.62
C TYR A 426 24.70 15.90 30.37
N ARG A 427 23.78 15.03 29.96
CA ARG A 427 24.00 14.07 28.86
C ARG A 427 23.31 14.52 27.59
N TYR A 428 23.93 14.22 26.46
CA TYR A 428 23.42 14.61 25.15
C TYR A 428 22.52 13.54 24.56
N ASN A 429 21.45 14.01 23.93
CA ASN A 429 20.72 13.29 22.92
C ASN A 429 21.08 13.85 21.53
N TYR A 430 21.08 12.96 20.54
CA TYR A 430 21.29 13.28 19.13
C TYR A 430 19.98 12.99 18.39
N TRP A 431 19.29 14.06 17.99
CA TRP A 431 17.94 14.02 17.45
C TRP A 431 17.88 14.54 16.02
N SER A 432 16.90 14.08 15.27
CA SER A 432 16.31 14.72 14.09
C SER A 432 14.80 14.86 14.35
N SER A 433 14.05 15.38 13.39
CA SER A 433 12.60 15.51 13.54
C SER A 433 11.83 14.61 12.56
N PRO A 434 10.91 13.76 13.03
CA PRO A 434 10.00 13.00 12.18
C PRO A 434 8.88 13.84 11.55
N VAL A 435 8.80 15.11 11.96
CA VAL A 435 7.80 16.08 11.54
C VAL A 435 8.45 17.39 11.10
N ASN A 436 7.68 18.25 10.45
CA ASN A 436 8.08 19.61 10.14
C ASN A 436 7.03 20.63 10.55
N SER A 437 7.47 21.87 10.76
CA SER A 437 6.62 23.04 10.99
C SER A 437 6.64 24.03 9.83
N ARG A 438 7.55 23.85 8.86
CA ARG A 438 7.83 24.81 7.77
C ARG A 438 8.03 24.15 6.40
N GLU A 439 7.34 23.03 6.16
CA GLU A 439 7.35 22.24 4.90
C GLU A 439 8.67 21.55 4.59
N THR A 440 9.77 22.30 4.53
CA THR A 440 11.13 21.81 4.22
C THR A 440 12.08 21.88 5.42
N ALA A 441 11.61 22.44 6.54
CA ALA A 441 12.39 22.68 7.73
C ALA A 441 11.53 22.69 9.01
N PHE A 442 12.21 22.77 10.16
CA PHE A 442 11.59 22.90 11.47
C PHE A 442 12.46 23.75 12.41
N THR A 443 11.88 24.14 13.54
CA THR A 443 12.62 24.62 14.71
C THR A 443 12.30 23.72 15.90
N ILE A 444 13.27 23.48 16.78
CA ILE A 444 13.09 22.58 17.94
C ILE A 444 11.89 23.02 18.80
N GLY A 445 11.73 24.33 19.05
CA GLY A 445 10.64 24.86 19.87
C GLY A 445 9.24 24.79 19.24
N GLU A 446 9.14 24.65 17.91
CA GLU A 446 7.85 24.47 17.23
C GLU A 446 7.39 23.01 17.24
N VAL A 447 8.33 22.07 17.08
CA VAL A 447 8.00 20.63 16.92
C VAL A 447 8.09 19.82 18.20
N LEU A 448 8.97 20.17 19.15
CA LEU A 448 9.20 19.36 20.35
C LEU A 448 8.32 19.85 21.52
N ARG A 449 7.65 18.92 22.19
CA ARG A 449 6.79 19.17 23.36
C ARG A 449 7.23 18.33 24.56
N ASP A 450 6.89 18.83 25.74
CA ASP A 450 6.99 18.06 26.97
C ASP A 450 5.97 16.91 26.88
N GLY A 451 6.49 15.71 26.69
CA GLY A 451 5.70 14.48 26.57
C GLY A 451 5.62 13.69 27.87
N THR A 452 6.02 14.24 29.02
CA THR A 452 6.03 13.50 30.30
C THR A 452 4.69 12.81 30.57
N ASP A 453 3.57 13.47 30.23
CA ASP A 453 2.28 12.82 30.02
C ASP A 453 1.97 12.70 28.51
N PRO A 454 2.06 11.49 27.92
CA PRO A 454 1.76 11.25 26.51
C PRO A 454 0.34 11.66 26.08
N ASN A 455 -0.61 11.73 27.03
CA ASN A 455 -1.99 12.14 26.74
C ASN A 455 -2.16 13.66 26.76
N ASN A 456 -1.23 14.39 27.37
CA ASN A 456 -1.33 15.84 27.59
C ASN A 456 0.03 16.54 27.38
N SER A 457 0.52 16.51 26.14
CA SER A 457 1.75 17.19 25.74
C SER A 457 1.70 18.70 26.01
N MET A 458 2.72 19.29 26.65
CA MET A 458 2.81 20.72 26.97
C MET A 458 3.94 21.44 26.20
N ASN A 459 3.95 22.77 26.24
CA ASN A 459 5.10 23.54 25.77
C ASN A 459 6.27 23.38 26.74
N ILE A 460 7.47 23.12 26.21
CA ILE A 460 8.71 23.08 26.98
C ILE A 460 9.10 24.51 27.40
N ASP A 461 9.62 24.65 28.63
CA ASP A 461 10.24 25.88 29.10
C ASP A 461 11.71 25.93 28.66
N PHE A 462 12.02 26.74 27.65
CA PHE A 462 13.38 26.89 27.11
C PHE A 462 14.11 28.08 27.72
N GLY A 463 15.37 27.90 28.10
CA GLY A 463 16.24 28.98 28.58
C GLY A 463 17.65 28.95 27.98
N THR A 464 18.29 30.11 27.88
CA THR A 464 19.59 30.26 27.19
C THR A 464 20.81 29.99 28.07
N ASN A 465 20.62 29.86 29.40
CA ASN A 465 21.72 29.53 30.30
C ASN A 465 22.08 28.05 30.18
N TYR A 466 23.37 27.71 30.18
CA TYR A 466 23.84 26.34 30.06
C TYR A 466 23.37 25.43 31.21
N THR A 467 23.10 25.99 32.39
CA THR A 467 22.55 25.26 33.56
C THR A 467 21.03 25.32 33.68
N TYR A 468 20.31 25.80 32.65
CA TYR A 468 18.88 26.12 32.80
C TYR A 468 18.00 24.93 33.17
N ALA A 469 18.36 23.73 32.70
CA ALA A 469 17.66 22.48 33.01
C ALA A 469 18.15 21.82 34.32
N ASP A 470 19.18 22.36 34.98
CA ASP A 470 19.79 21.72 36.15
C ASP A 470 18.97 21.94 37.42
N GLY A 471 19.26 21.12 38.44
CA GLY A 471 18.76 21.29 39.79
C GLY A 471 17.49 20.50 40.06
N THR A 472 16.38 21.19 40.32
CA THR A 472 15.10 20.54 40.67
C THR A 472 14.27 20.25 39.44
N THR A 473 13.64 19.07 39.39
CA THR A 473 12.69 18.70 38.34
C THR A 473 11.54 19.73 38.21
N SER A 474 10.99 19.90 37.00
CA SER A 474 9.92 20.86 36.72
C SER A 474 8.81 20.28 35.83
N SER A 475 7.64 20.92 35.85
CA SER A 475 6.50 20.62 34.95
C SER A 475 5.86 21.95 34.51
N PRO A 476 5.93 22.35 33.23
CA PRO A 476 6.60 21.62 32.15
C PRO A 476 8.11 21.48 32.36
N ILE A 477 8.71 20.49 31.70
CA ILE A 477 10.16 20.28 31.74
C ILE A 477 10.90 21.51 31.22
N LYS A 478 12.13 21.69 31.72
CA LYS A 478 13.07 22.72 31.25
C LYS A 478 14.09 22.12 30.31
N LEU A 479 14.43 22.85 29.25
CA LEU A 479 15.57 22.53 28.39
C LEU A 479 16.45 23.76 28.20
N SER A 480 17.77 23.54 28.23
CA SER A 480 18.74 24.59 27.94
C SER A 480 18.99 24.68 26.43
N ALA A 481 18.59 25.80 25.83
CA ALA A 481 18.85 26.12 24.43
C ALA A 481 20.36 26.33 24.15
N TYR A 482 21.18 26.52 25.19
CA TYR A 482 22.63 26.63 25.05
C TYR A 482 23.26 25.38 24.43
N TRP A 483 22.72 24.20 24.74
CA TRP A 483 23.25 22.90 24.30
C TRP A 483 22.67 22.40 22.97
N MET A 484 21.96 23.27 22.26
CA MET A 484 21.33 22.96 20.98
C MET A 484 22.21 23.37 19.81
N TYR A 485 22.83 22.39 19.16
CA TYR A 485 23.73 22.59 18.04
C TYR A 485 23.38 21.66 16.88
N LYS A 486 23.79 22.06 15.67
CA LYS A 486 23.86 21.18 14.50
C LYS A 486 25.28 21.21 13.93
N LEU A 487 25.63 20.16 13.22
CA LEU A 487 26.86 20.11 12.42
C LEU A 487 26.46 19.86 10.97
N ALA A 488 26.65 20.87 10.12
CA ALA A 488 26.40 20.79 8.69
C ALA A 488 27.70 20.59 7.91
N ASP A 489 27.57 20.10 6.67
CA ASP A 489 28.66 19.98 5.70
C ASP A 489 29.48 21.29 5.59
N SER A 490 30.74 21.26 6.03
CA SER A 490 31.60 22.45 6.06
C SER A 490 33.12 22.22 6.05
N GLY A 491 33.59 21.01 6.38
CA GLY A 491 35.03 20.66 6.38
C GLY A 491 35.85 21.31 7.49
N LEU A 492 35.19 21.94 8.46
CA LEU A 492 35.83 22.60 9.60
C LEU A 492 35.99 21.67 10.82
N GLY A 493 35.63 20.39 10.68
CA GLY A 493 35.61 19.40 11.77
C GLY A 493 34.84 19.93 12.98
N TYR A 494 35.43 19.83 14.17
CA TYR A 494 34.81 20.32 15.41
C TYR A 494 34.44 21.82 15.39
N SER A 495 35.12 22.66 14.61
CA SER A 495 34.78 24.09 14.53
C SER A 495 33.50 24.37 13.71
N ALA A 496 32.93 23.35 13.07
CA ALA A 496 31.69 23.42 12.28
C ALA A 496 30.41 23.49 13.12
N TRP A 497 30.47 23.12 14.40
CA TRP A 497 29.29 23.10 15.26
C TRP A 497 28.65 24.50 15.37
N ALA A 498 27.40 24.60 14.92
CA ALA A 498 26.66 25.85 14.90
C ALA A 498 25.50 25.79 15.90
N SER A 499 25.43 26.78 16.80
CA SER A 499 24.32 26.90 17.75
C SER A 499 23.03 27.19 16.99
N VAL A 500 21.98 26.46 17.33
CA VAL A 500 20.63 26.64 16.78
C VAL A 500 19.64 27.14 17.83
N GLY A 501 19.89 26.88 19.11
CA GLY A 501 18.90 27.12 20.16
C GLY A 501 17.57 26.44 19.84
N ASN A 502 16.47 26.98 20.36
CA ASN A 502 15.13 26.43 20.10
C ASN A 502 14.40 27.09 18.91
N THR A 503 14.96 28.16 18.32
CA THR A 503 14.25 29.00 17.33
C THR A 503 14.91 29.03 15.95
N SER A 504 16.17 28.60 15.81
CA SER A 504 16.82 28.59 14.50
C SER A 504 16.33 27.43 13.66
N GLU A 505 16.34 27.64 12.35
CA GLU A 505 15.86 26.67 11.38
C GLU A 505 16.84 25.51 11.17
N ILE A 506 16.29 24.31 11.11
CA ILE A 506 16.98 23.04 10.86
C ILE A 506 16.25 22.38 9.68
N LYS A 507 17.00 22.00 8.63
CA LYS A 507 16.41 21.35 7.46
C LYS A 507 15.94 19.94 7.85
N ILE A 508 14.89 19.45 7.20
CA ILE A 508 14.48 18.05 7.37
C ILE A 508 15.65 17.13 7.00
N GLY A 509 15.89 16.11 7.83
CA GLY A 509 17.00 15.16 7.68
C GLY A 509 18.31 15.60 8.36
N GLN A 510 18.45 16.87 8.75
CA GLN A 510 19.57 17.30 9.59
C GLN A 510 19.35 16.88 11.04
N GLY A 511 20.41 16.36 11.66
CA GLY A 511 20.41 16.12 13.10
C GLY A 511 20.83 17.35 13.90
N TYR A 512 20.53 17.31 15.19
CA TYR A 512 20.89 18.29 16.20
C TYR A 512 21.14 17.62 17.54
N THR A 513 21.91 18.28 18.39
CA THR A 513 22.15 17.84 19.78
C THR A 513 21.22 18.58 20.73
N MET A 514 20.85 17.96 21.85
CA MET A 514 20.33 18.67 23.02
C MET A 514 20.62 17.87 24.28
N LYS A 515 20.79 18.52 25.43
CA LYS A 515 20.90 17.80 26.71
C LYS A 515 19.53 17.48 27.31
N GLY A 516 19.49 16.53 28.24
CA GLY A 516 18.26 16.11 28.93
C GLY A 516 17.61 17.17 29.81
N SER A 517 16.46 16.83 30.37
CA SER A 517 15.53 17.74 31.09
C SER A 517 15.62 17.72 32.61
N ASN A 518 16.50 16.88 33.16
CA ASN A 518 16.64 16.54 34.57
C ASN A 518 15.32 16.11 35.21
N THR A 519 14.86 14.89 34.90
CA THR A 519 13.66 14.29 35.51
C THR A 519 13.97 13.00 36.27
N ASN A 520 13.01 12.53 37.08
CA ASN A 520 13.18 11.32 37.91
C ASN A 520 12.88 10.02 37.16
N ALA A 521 12.55 10.09 35.87
CA ALA A 521 12.29 8.92 35.04
C ALA A 521 13.60 8.29 34.56
N VAL A 522 13.59 7.01 34.18
CA VAL A 522 14.77 6.36 33.57
C VAL A 522 15.13 7.01 32.23
N GLU A 523 14.10 7.47 31.50
CA GLU A 523 14.22 8.22 30.26
C GLU A 523 13.12 9.30 30.24
N GLN A 524 13.39 10.43 29.61
CA GLN A 524 12.40 11.48 29.39
C GLN A 524 11.59 11.20 28.13
N ASN A 525 10.26 11.17 28.25
CA ASN A 525 9.37 11.17 27.08
C ASN A 525 9.22 12.57 26.48
N TYR A 526 9.45 12.70 25.18
CA TYR A 526 9.14 13.90 24.40
C TYR A 526 8.05 13.57 23.38
N THR A 527 7.26 14.55 23.00
CA THR A 527 6.27 14.40 21.92
C THR A 527 6.61 15.35 20.78
N PHE A 528 6.90 14.81 19.60
CA PHE A 528 7.02 15.60 18.37
C PHE A 528 5.64 15.87 17.79
N VAL A 529 5.36 17.13 17.44
CA VAL A 529 4.07 17.59 16.90
C VAL A 529 4.30 18.44 15.66
N GLY A 530 3.76 18.01 14.52
CA GLY A 530 3.89 18.74 13.25
C GLY A 530 3.33 17.95 12.08
N LYS A 531 3.58 18.43 10.85
CA LYS A 531 3.25 17.69 9.63
C LYS A 531 4.22 16.52 9.46
N PRO A 532 3.76 15.29 9.13
CA PRO A 532 4.67 14.16 8.93
C PRO A 532 5.59 14.42 7.73
N ASN A 533 6.88 14.12 7.88
CA ASN A 533 7.79 14.18 6.75
C ASN A 533 7.55 12.98 5.82
N ASN A 534 7.55 13.22 4.51
CA ASN A 534 7.29 12.21 3.49
C ASN A 534 8.03 12.50 2.18
N GLY A 535 8.27 11.45 1.40
CA GLY A 535 8.94 11.56 0.11
C GLY A 535 10.46 11.64 0.24
N ILE A 536 11.13 11.95 -0.87
CA ILE A 536 12.59 12.03 -0.94
C ILE A 536 13.06 13.31 -0.24
N ILE A 537 14.07 13.20 0.62
CA ILE A 537 14.75 14.32 1.27
C ILE A 537 16.23 14.22 0.92
N GLU A 538 16.78 15.30 0.36
CA GLU A 538 18.17 15.34 -0.10
C GLU A 538 18.99 16.37 0.67
N LEU A 539 20.21 15.99 1.06
CA LEU A 539 21.16 16.86 1.74
C LEU A 539 22.56 16.69 1.10
N PRO A 540 23.21 17.78 0.66
CA PRO A 540 24.55 17.69 0.08
C PRO A 540 25.59 17.39 1.15
N VAL A 541 26.57 16.56 0.79
CA VAL A 541 27.78 16.33 1.59
C VAL A 541 29.00 16.48 0.68
N SER A 542 29.97 17.28 1.12
CA SER A 542 31.22 17.47 0.38
C SER A 542 32.24 16.40 0.78
N ALA A 543 33.26 16.25 -0.05
CA ALA A 543 34.26 15.20 0.13
C ALA A 543 34.95 15.27 1.50
N ASN A 544 34.99 14.13 2.21
CA ASN A 544 35.60 13.96 3.53
C ASN A 544 35.02 14.85 4.65
N ASN A 545 33.86 15.45 4.43
CA ASN A 545 33.22 16.27 5.47
C ASN A 545 32.27 15.42 6.30
N ASP A 546 32.30 15.64 7.62
CA ASP A 546 31.31 15.11 8.54
C ASP A 546 29.99 15.86 8.39
N TYR A 547 28.89 15.12 8.51
CA TYR A 547 27.55 15.71 8.55
C TYR A 547 26.70 14.98 9.59
N LEU A 548 26.17 15.72 10.57
CA LEU A 548 25.15 15.21 11.47
C LEU A 548 23.78 15.16 10.78
N LEU A 549 23.34 13.94 10.47
CA LEU A 549 22.05 13.64 9.87
C LEU A 549 21.16 12.92 10.89
N GLY A 550 19.89 12.69 10.56
CA GLY A 550 19.08 11.77 11.36
C GLY A 550 17.75 11.44 10.74
N ASN A 551 17.19 10.31 11.17
CA ASN A 551 15.97 9.73 10.60
C ASN A 551 14.83 10.76 10.58
N PRO A 552 14.44 11.27 9.40
CA PRO A 552 13.46 12.33 9.27
C PRO A 552 12.03 11.81 9.27
N TYR A 553 11.81 10.49 9.27
CA TYR A 553 10.50 9.91 9.05
C TYR A 553 9.80 9.51 10.36
N PRO A 554 8.47 9.54 10.42
CA PRO A 554 7.69 9.04 11.55
C PRO A 554 7.64 7.50 11.63
N SER A 555 8.69 6.83 11.15
CA SER A 555 8.92 5.39 11.21
C SER A 555 10.41 5.12 11.34
N ALA A 556 10.79 3.92 11.77
CA ALA A 556 12.18 3.49 11.65
C ALA A 556 12.60 3.44 10.17
N ILE A 557 13.91 3.55 9.94
CA ILE A 557 14.51 3.29 8.63
C ILE A 557 15.52 2.15 8.71
N ASP A 558 15.63 1.39 7.63
CA ASP A 558 16.62 0.34 7.46
C ASP A 558 17.98 0.96 7.08
N ALA A 559 18.98 0.80 7.96
CA ALA A 559 20.33 1.32 7.76
C ALA A 559 21.01 0.68 6.55
N ASP A 560 20.79 -0.60 6.27
CA ASP A 560 21.39 -1.27 5.11
C ASP A 560 20.83 -0.65 3.83
N LYS A 561 19.51 -0.45 3.78
CA LYS A 561 18.86 0.21 2.65
C LYS A 561 19.28 1.67 2.50
N PHE A 562 19.46 2.39 3.62
CA PHE A 562 19.98 3.76 3.62
C PHE A 562 21.41 3.81 3.08
N ILE A 563 22.28 2.89 3.49
CA ILE A 563 23.64 2.78 2.96
C ILE A 563 23.56 2.51 1.47
N GLU A 564 22.87 1.45 1.03
CA GLU A 564 22.73 1.08 -0.39
C GLU A 564 22.24 2.22 -1.28
N ASP A 565 21.19 2.94 -0.88
CA ASP A 565 20.61 4.04 -1.66
C ASP A 565 21.54 5.25 -1.80
N ASN A 566 22.51 5.38 -0.91
CA ASN A 566 23.52 6.43 -0.92
C ASN A 566 24.88 5.95 -1.46
N GLY A 567 24.89 4.72 -2.01
CA GLY A 567 26.02 4.13 -2.71
C GLY A 567 26.09 4.49 -4.18
N ALA A 568 27.06 3.88 -4.86
CA ALA A 568 27.38 4.19 -6.24
C ALA A 568 26.31 3.67 -7.23
N SER A 569 25.27 4.47 -7.51
CA SER A 569 24.36 4.22 -8.64
C SER A 569 24.91 4.74 -9.99
N SER A 570 26.00 5.52 -9.98
CA SER A 570 26.60 6.12 -11.19
C SER A 570 28.13 6.30 -11.17
N GLY A 571 28.85 5.62 -10.26
CA GLY A 571 30.33 5.65 -10.21
C GLY A 571 30.96 6.55 -9.13
N THR A 572 30.16 7.20 -8.27
CA THR A 572 30.63 7.91 -7.07
C THR A 572 29.62 7.68 -5.94
N ALA A 573 30.07 7.22 -4.77
CA ALA A 573 29.21 7.12 -3.58
C ALA A 573 29.08 8.51 -2.93
N SER A 574 27.96 8.80 -2.28
CA SER A 574 27.80 10.08 -1.58
C SER A 574 28.51 10.10 -0.23
N MET A 575 28.65 8.94 0.41
CA MET A 575 29.29 8.76 1.73
C MET A 575 30.18 7.54 1.77
N THR A 576 31.00 7.42 2.81
CA THR A 576 31.91 6.28 3.06
C THR A 576 31.21 4.94 3.33
N GLY A 577 29.88 4.94 3.50
CA GLY A 577 29.09 3.74 3.79
C GLY A 577 29.12 3.33 5.27
N THR A 578 29.63 4.20 6.16
CA THR A 578 29.66 3.98 7.60
C THR A 578 28.78 4.99 8.34
N LEU A 579 28.06 4.52 9.36
CA LEU A 579 27.22 5.35 10.22
C LEU A 579 27.78 5.38 11.64
N TYR A 580 27.90 6.58 12.23
CA TYR A 580 28.45 6.75 13.57
C TYR A 580 27.42 7.36 14.52
N PHE A 581 27.12 6.66 15.60
CA PHE A 581 26.10 7.04 16.57
C PHE A 581 26.74 7.43 17.89
N TRP A 582 26.49 8.66 18.32
CA TRP A 582 26.97 9.13 19.61
C TRP A 582 26.23 8.45 20.76
N GLU A 583 26.97 7.96 21.75
CA GLU A 583 26.46 7.51 23.04
C GLU A 583 27.12 8.31 24.17
N HIS A 584 26.33 8.88 25.08
CA HIS A 584 26.82 9.55 26.29
C HIS A 584 26.40 8.75 27.52
N TYR A 585 27.35 8.09 28.19
CA TYR A 585 27.04 7.12 29.26
C TYR A 585 27.51 7.52 30.66
N GLY A 586 28.37 8.54 30.80
CA GLY A 586 28.79 9.07 32.09
C GLY A 586 29.46 10.44 32.01
N GLY A 587 30.06 10.90 33.11
CA GLY A 587 30.69 12.22 33.13
C GLY A 587 29.71 13.37 33.33
N ASP A 588 28.87 13.27 34.38
CA ASP A 588 27.74 14.15 34.67
C ASP A 588 28.15 15.58 35.07
N ALA A 589 28.68 16.32 34.09
CA ALA A 589 29.11 17.70 34.21
C ALA A 589 28.80 18.50 32.92
N HIS A 590 29.08 19.80 32.93
CA HIS A 590 29.03 20.65 31.72
C HIS A 590 30.43 20.94 31.15
N THR A 591 31.44 20.29 31.71
CA THR A 591 32.83 20.34 31.30
C THR A 591 33.07 19.22 30.31
N LEU A 592 33.45 19.59 29.08
CA LEU A 592 33.80 18.63 28.02
C LEU A 592 34.79 17.58 28.54
N ALA A 593 35.70 18.00 29.40
CA ALA A 593 36.75 17.16 29.93
C ALA A 593 36.29 15.96 30.78
N ASP A 594 35.09 16.05 31.35
CA ASP A 594 34.59 15.00 32.23
C ASP A 594 33.69 14.01 31.48
N TYR A 595 33.29 14.30 30.23
CA TYR A 595 32.35 13.45 29.49
C TYR A 595 32.90 12.03 29.30
N GLN A 596 32.03 11.05 29.49
CA GLN A 596 32.30 9.65 29.18
C GLN A 596 31.35 9.23 28.07
N ALA A 597 31.87 9.21 26.85
CA ALA A 597 31.09 9.08 25.63
C ALA A 597 31.97 8.59 24.46
N GLY A 598 31.33 8.14 23.39
CA GLY A 598 31.99 7.74 22.16
C GLY A 598 31.00 7.45 21.04
N TYR A 599 31.52 7.01 19.90
CA TYR A 599 30.71 6.65 18.73
C TYR A 599 30.60 5.15 18.57
N GLY A 600 29.37 4.63 18.68
CA GLY A 600 29.03 3.30 18.18
C GLY A 600 29.04 3.34 16.65
N THR A 601 29.59 2.32 16.02
CA THR A 601 29.79 2.31 14.56
C THR A 601 28.93 1.21 13.94
N TYR A 602 28.29 1.51 12.82
CA TYR A 602 27.50 0.57 12.04
C TYR A 602 27.84 0.63 10.55
N SER A 603 27.88 -0.54 9.94
CA SER A 603 27.92 -0.76 8.49
C SER A 603 27.01 -1.95 8.15
N ARG A 604 26.87 -2.28 6.87
CA ARG A 604 26.21 -3.52 6.43
C ARG A 604 26.95 -4.76 6.94
N GLY A 605 28.19 -4.64 7.43
CA GLY A 605 28.94 -5.69 8.11
C GLY A 605 28.50 -5.94 9.55
N GLY A 606 27.74 -5.03 10.16
CA GLY A 606 27.25 -5.13 11.54
C GLY A 606 27.57 -3.89 12.36
N GLY A 607 27.50 -4.02 13.68
CA GLY A 607 27.79 -2.91 14.59
C GLY A 607 28.81 -3.27 15.67
N VAL A 608 29.54 -2.24 16.12
CA VAL A 608 30.42 -2.25 17.30
C VAL A 608 30.01 -1.16 18.28
N SER A 609 30.21 -1.44 19.57
CA SER A 609 29.85 -0.54 20.67
C SER A 609 30.73 0.71 20.69
N ALA A 610 30.24 1.77 21.32
CA ALA A 610 31.03 2.97 21.53
C ALA A 610 32.20 2.70 22.48
N SER A 611 33.33 3.37 22.24
CA SER A 611 34.52 3.32 23.09
C SER A 611 34.84 4.73 23.59
N SER A 612 35.19 4.84 24.88
CA SER A 612 35.69 6.09 25.46
C SER A 612 37.20 6.09 25.57
N ASN A 613 37.80 7.04 24.87
CA ASN A 613 39.08 7.69 25.12
C ASN A 613 39.11 8.90 24.17
N PRO A 614 39.58 10.10 24.51
CA PRO A 614 39.33 11.21 23.61
C PRO A 614 40.25 11.21 22.39
N PRO A 615 39.73 11.70 21.26
CA PRO A 615 40.48 12.38 20.21
C PRO A 615 40.59 13.91 20.45
N VAL A 616 39.93 14.44 21.50
CA VAL A 616 39.91 15.86 21.87
C VAL A 616 40.53 16.05 23.25
N ALA A 617 41.61 16.85 23.34
CA ALA A 617 42.27 17.17 24.61
C ALA A 617 41.24 17.67 25.64
N GLY A 618 41.00 16.87 26.68
CA GLY A 618 40.05 17.19 27.73
C GLY A 618 39.22 15.99 28.17
N VAL A 619 38.51 15.30 27.28
CA VAL A 619 37.41 14.35 27.61
C VAL A 619 37.89 13.17 28.49
N SER A 620 37.02 12.49 29.22
CA SER A 620 37.43 11.40 30.13
C SER A 620 37.72 10.11 29.35
N SER A 621 38.82 9.43 29.68
CA SER A 621 39.14 8.08 29.18
C SER A 621 38.39 6.95 29.91
N LEU A 622 37.57 7.31 30.90
CA LEU A 622 36.83 6.38 31.74
C LEU A 622 35.45 6.09 31.17
N GLY A 623 34.90 4.93 31.55
CA GLY A 623 33.53 4.53 31.27
C GLY A 623 33.43 3.44 30.20
N LEU A 624 32.26 2.83 30.09
CA LEU A 624 31.96 1.77 29.14
C LEU A 624 30.59 2.04 28.52
N SER A 625 30.44 1.71 27.23
CA SER A 625 29.13 1.70 26.56
C SER A 625 28.14 0.86 27.38
N VAL A 626 26.92 1.38 27.54
CA VAL A 626 25.84 0.72 28.29
C VAL A 626 24.71 0.24 27.37
N LYS A 627 24.66 0.74 26.12
CA LYS A 627 23.71 0.29 25.09
C LYS A 627 24.27 -0.82 24.20
N GLY A 628 25.58 -0.87 24.03
CA GLY A 628 26.23 -1.78 23.10
C GLY A 628 26.22 -1.28 21.66
N ALA A 629 26.37 -2.19 20.70
CA ALA A 629 26.46 -1.85 19.28
C ALA A 629 25.13 -1.34 18.69
N PRO A 630 25.17 -0.31 17.81
CA PRO A 630 24.02 0.05 16.99
C PRO A 630 23.53 -1.15 16.15
N LYS A 631 22.24 -1.14 15.80
CA LYS A 631 21.58 -2.22 15.07
C LYS A 631 21.04 -1.74 13.72
N GLN A 632 20.52 -2.67 12.92
CA GLN A 632 20.12 -2.41 11.53
C GLN A 632 19.05 -1.33 11.39
N TYR A 633 18.09 -1.24 12.32
CA TYR A 633 17.03 -0.25 12.19
C TYR A 633 17.36 1.02 12.98
N ILE A 634 17.32 2.16 12.30
CA ILE A 634 17.52 3.47 12.90
C ILE A 634 16.17 3.97 13.41
N PRO A 635 16.00 4.17 14.74
CA PRO A 635 14.74 4.60 15.32
C PRO A 635 14.28 5.97 14.80
N VAL A 636 13.00 6.28 15.05
CA VAL A 636 12.39 7.56 14.70
C VAL A 636 13.19 8.70 15.33
N GLY A 637 13.66 9.65 14.51
CA GLY A 637 14.37 10.82 15.01
C GLY A 637 15.77 10.56 15.58
N GLN A 638 16.33 9.34 15.55
CA GLN A 638 17.73 9.13 15.94
C GLN A 638 18.67 9.81 14.92
N ALA A 639 19.62 10.60 15.42
CA ALA A 639 20.66 11.20 14.60
C ALA A 639 21.98 10.43 14.65
N PHE A 640 22.75 10.52 13.57
CA PHE A 640 24.01 9.83 13.33
C PHE A 640 24.89 10.66 12.39
N PHE A 641 26.20 10.47 12.48
CA PHE A 641 27.13 11.05 11.53
C PHE A 641 27.33 10.16 10.32
N VAL A 642 27.52 10.83 9.19
CA VAL A 642 28.09 10.25 7.97
C VAL A 642 29.30 11.09 7.57
N VAL A 643 30.22 10.48 6.81
CA VAL A 643 31.36 11.16 6.20
C VAL A 643 31.17 11.11 4.68
N GLY A 644 31.29 12.26 4.01
CA GLY A 644 31.24 12.32 2.55
C GLY A 644 32.38 11.50 1.93
N ASP A 645 32.06 10.73 0.88
CA ASP A 645 33.09 9.98 0.14
C ASP A 645 34.09 10.92 -0.56
N ALA A 646 35.15 10.40 -1.17
CA ALA A 646 36.20 11.21 -1.82
C ALA A 646 35.69 12.26 -2.83
N ASP A 647 34.52 12.04 -3.44
CA ASP A 647 33.88 12.97 -4.38
C ASP A 647 32.70 13.75 -3.76
N GLY A 648 32.24 13.38 -2.57
CA GLY A 648 30.99 13.86 -1.97
C GLY A 648 29.76 13.45 -2.79
N GLY A 649 28.60 14.03 -2.47
CA GLY A 649 27.37 13.76 -3.20
C GLY A 649 26.11 14.26 -2.50
N GLN A 650 24.98 13.66 -2.87
CA GLN A 650 23.68 13.91 -2.26
C GLN A 650 23.31 12.74 -1.36
N ILE A 651 23.10 13.00 -0.07
CA ILE A 651 22.51 12.03 0.84
C ILE A 651 21.00 12.06 0.68
N GLN A 652 20.41 10.91 0.36
CA GLN A 652 18.99 10.72 0.15
C GLN A 652 18.37 9.88 1.27
N PHE A 653 17.38 10.46 1.94
CA PHE A 653 16.34 9.70 2.60
C PHE A 653 15.21 9.47 1.60
N ASN A 654 14.67 8.24 1.54
CA ASN A 654 13.51 7.94 0.71
C ASN A 654 12.55 6.97 1.40
N ASN A 655 11.31 6.91 0.91
CA ASN A 655 10.27 6.06 1.49
C ASN A 655 10.56 4.56 1.41
N SER A 656 11.42 4.10 0.49
CA SER A 656 11.79 2.68 0.40
C SER A 656 12.66 2.19 1.56
N GLN A 657 13.27 3.13 2.31
CA GLN A 657 14.04 2.84 3.51
C GLN A 657 13.16 2.61 4.74
N ARG A 658 11.87 2.96 4.70
CA ARG A 658 10.98 2.91 5.87
C ARG A 658 10.58 1.48 6.22
N VAL A 659 10.68 1.16 7.49
CA VAL A 659 10.31 -0.15 8.04
C VAL A 659 9.61 0.04 9.38
N PHE A 660 8.72 -0.90 9.73
CA PHE A 660 8.14 -0.92 11.07
C PHE A 660 9.05 -1.74 11.97
N ALA A 661 9.90 -1.07 12.73
CA ALA A 661 10.79 -1.69 13.69
C ALA A 661 10.73 -0.94 15.02
N ARG A 662 10.29 -1.62 16.07
CA ARG A 662 10.21 -1.06 17.43
C ARG A 662 11.54 -1.20 18.14
N GLU A 663 11.87 -0.29 19.05
CA GLU A 663 13.06 -0.39 19.88
C GLU A 663 12.97 -1.64 20.79
N SER A 664 11.78 -1.95 21.29
CA SER A 664 11.49 -3.17 22.07
C SER A 664 11.67 -4.50 21.34
N SER A 665 11.93 -4.49 20.02
CA SER A 665 12.28 -5.70 19.27
C SER A 665 13.77 -6.07 19.36
N GLY A 666 14.61 -5.16 19.88
CA GLY A 666 16.05 -5.31 19.99
C GLY A 666 16.83 -5.09 18.68
N ASN A 667 16.17 -4.99 17.53
CA ASN A 667 16.81 -4.72 16.23
C ASN A 667 16.88 -3.24 15.85
N SER A 668 16.24 -2.39 16.66
CA SER A 668 16.26 -0.93 16.55
C SER A 668 16.73 -0.38 17.89
N VAL A 669 17.78 0.45 17.91
CA VAL A 669 18.35 0.95 19.18
C VAL A 669 18.57 2.45 19.09
N PHE A 670 17.96 3.20 20.01
CA PHE A 670 18.26 4.62 20.20
C PHE A 670 19.48 4.75 21.11
N MET A 671 20.52 5.45 20.64
CA MET A 671 21.82 5.57 21.31
C MET A 671 21.80 6.67 22.40
N ARG A 672 20.94 6.45 23.40
CA ARG A 672 20.79 7.26 24.64
C ARG A 672 21.20 6.42 25.87
N THR A 673 21.25 6.97 27.08
CA THR A 673 21.57 6.16 28.27
C THR A 673 20.38 5.26 28.70
N ASN A 674 20.67 4.05 29.22
CA ASN A 674 19.81 3.08 29.94
C ASN A 674 18.82 2.19 29.15
N THR A 675 18.87 0.88 29.45
CA THR A 675 18.15 -0.33 28.96
C THR A 675 18.63 -0.95 27.64
N SER A 676 19.23 -2.13 27.76
CA SER A 676 19.48 -3.10 26.68
C SER A 676 18.27 -4.05 26.65
N GLU A 677 17.58 -4.17 25.52
CA GLU A 677 16.52 -5.19 25.33
C GLU A 677 17.03 -6.38 24.51
N ALA A 678 16.47 -7.56 24.76
CA ALA A 678 16.88 -8.82 24.15
C ALA A 678 16.61 -8.84 22.64
N THR A 679 17.61 -9.26 21.86
CA THR A 679 17.63 -9.23 20.39
C THR A 679 16.88 -10.40 19.74
N THR A 680 16.20 -10.12 18.63
CA THR A 680 15.81 -11.11 17.63
C THR A 680 16.57 -10.83 16.32
N ASN A 681 17.88 -11.08 16.29
CA ASN A 681 18.68 -10.70 15.11
C ASN A 681 18.35 -11.59 13.91
N ASN A 682 18.03 -10.97 12.77
CA ASN A 682 17.78 -11.66 11.50
C ASN A 682 19.06 -11.83 10.66
N ASP A 683 20.17 -11.18 11.06
CA ASP A 683 21.48 -11.41 10.46
C ASP A 683 22.03 -12.75 10.95
N LEU A 684 22.22 -13.69 10.01
CA LEU A 684 22.75 -15.03 10.28
C LEU A 684 24.26 -15.13 10.01
N ARG A 685 24.91 -14.04 9.60
CA ARG A 685 26.35 -14.04 9.36
C ARG A 685 27.10 -14.19 10.68
N PRO A 686 28.22 -14.92 10.68
CA PRO A 686 29.08 -15.00 11.85
C PRO A 686 29.68 -13.62 12.15
N LYS A 687 29.72 -13.25 13.43
CA LYS A 687 30.33 -12.03 13.97
C LYS A 687 31.33 -12.41 15.06
N PHE A 688 32.55 -11.91 14.93
CA PHE A 688 33.63 -12.08 15.90
C PHE A 688 33.96 -10.70 16.45
N ARG A 689 33.45 -10.38 17.65
CA ARG A 689 33.75 -9.11 18.33
C ARG A 689 34.93 -9.31 19.26
N ILE A 690 36.03 -8.64 18.97
CA ILE A 690 37.30 -8.73 19.71
C ILE A 690 37.48 -7.45 20.51
N GLY A 691 37.68 -7.61 21.82
CA GLY A 691 37.87 -6.55 22.79
C GLY A 691 39.34 -6.28 23.07
N PHE A 692 39.66 -5.02 23.35
CA PHE A 692 40.99 -4.53 23.69
C PHE A 692 40.94 -3.52 24.84
N ASP A 693 41.71 -3.77 25.89
CA ASP A 693 41.87 -2.87 27.02
C ASP A 693 43.34 -2.42 27.11
N ALA A 694 43.59 -1.13 27.35
CA ALA A 694 44.95 -0.59 27.49
C ALA A 694 44.95 0.63 28.43
N PRO A 695 46.11 1.11 28.92
CA PRO A 695 46.17 2.09 29.99
C PRO A 695 45.38 3.39 29.74
N ASN A 696 45.34 3.86 28.50
CA ASN A 696 44.62 5.08 28.14
C ASN A 696 43.24 4.83 27.54
N ILE A 697 42.80 3.59 27.35
CA ILE A 697 41.46 3.30 26.78
C ILE A 697 40.74 2.26 27.63
N SER A 698 39.53 2.60 28.08
CA SER A 698 38.76 1.70 28.94
C SER A 698 38.42 0.39 28.22
N HIS A 699 38.02 0.47 26.95
CA HIS A 699 37.69 -0.68 26.11
C HIS A 699 37.50 -0.28 24.63
N ARG A 700 38.14 -1.01 23.70
CA ARG A 700 37.88 -0.97 22.25
C ARG A 700 37.31 -2.29 21.79
N GLN A 701 36.28 -2.23 20.95
CA GLN A 701 35.76 -3.40 20.25
C GLN A 701 35.95 -3.26 18.75
N VAL A 702 36.42 -4.32 18.10
CA VAL A 702 36.46 -4.46 16.64
C VAL A 702 35.64 -5.68 16.20
N LEU A 703 35.06 -5.63 15.01
CA LEU A 703 34.23 -6.69 14.45
C LEU A 703 34.85 -7.26 13.19
N LEU A 704 34.96 -8.58 13.13
CA LEU A 704 35.13 -9.33 11.89
C LEU A 704 33.84 -10.08 11.55
N THR A 705 33.42 -10.04 10.28
CA THR A 705 32.27 -10.81 9.79
C THR A 705 32.56 -11.49 8.45
N LEU A 706 31.74 -12.50 8.11
CA LEU A 706 31.77 -13.14 6.81
C LEU A 706 30.54 -12.81 5.99
N ASP A 707 30.75 -12.30 4.78
CA ASP A 707 29.72 -12.05 3.80
C ASP A 707 30.21 -12.48 2.41
N GLY A 708 29.42 -13.28 1.71
CA GLY A 708 29.80 -13.78 0.38
C GLY A 708 29.94 -12.69 -0.69
N ASN A 709 29.50 -11.46 -0.41
CA ASN A 709 29.59 -10.32 -1.32
C ASN A 709 30.84 -9.45 -1.12
N THR A 710 31.73 -9.77 -0.18
CA THR A 710 32.91 -8.95 0.15
C THR A 710 34.22 -9.63 -0.29
N SER A 711 35.36 -9.17 0.22
CA SER A 711 36.71 -9.60 -0.11
C SER A 711 37.66 -9.33 1.07
N ASP A 712 38.97 -9.50 0.87
CA ASP A 712 39.99 -9.08 1.85
C ASP A 712 40.48 -7.64 1.63
N ALA A 713 39.97 -6.98 0.59
CA ALA A 713 40.18 -5.55 0.35
C ALA A 713 39.06 -4.73 1.02
N VAL A 714 39.11 -3.40 0.87
CA VAL A 714 38.05 -2.53 1.38
C VAL A 714 36.78 -2.69 0.54
N ASP A 715 35.71 -3.13 1.18
CA ASP A 715 34.38 -3.31 0.64
C ASP A 715 33.44 -2.22 1.17
N TRP A 716 33.13 -1.28 0.27
CA TRP A 716 32.31 -0.11 0.57
C TRP A 716 30.96 -0.51 1.20
N GLY A 717 30.60 0.16 2.30
CA GLY A 717 29.36 -0.09 3.03
C GLY A 717 29.39 -1.33 3.93
N TYR A 718 30.41 -2.19 3.84
CA TYR A 718 30.58 -3.36 4.73
C TYR A 718 31.70 -3.15 5.73
N ASP A 719 32.85 -2.64 5.28
CA ASP A 719 33.93 -2.25 6.17
C ASP A 719 33.66 -0.86 6.74
N ALA A 720 33.97 -0.67 8.03
CA ALA A 720 33.76 0.60 8.71
C ALA A 720 35.08 1.22 9.15
N GLU A 721 35.46 2.30 8.47
CA GLU A 721 36.63 3.11 8.85
C GLU A 721 36.38 3.73 10.23
N MET A 722 37.41 3.82 11.05
CA MET A 722 37.31 4.44 12.37
C MET A 722 36.98 5.92 12.23
N TYR A 723 35.93 6.37 12.91
CA TYR A 723 35.63 7.80 12.99
C TYR A 723 36.73 8.57 13.71
N GLU A 724 37.24 7.96 14.79
CA GLU A 724 38.23 8.55 15.67
C GLU A 724 39.24 7.48 16.10
N VAL A 725 40.52 7.83 16.03
CA VAL A 725 41.64 6.96 16.44
C VAL A 725 42.21 7.52 17.74
N PHE A 726 42.26 6.70 18.77
CA PHE A 726 42.69 7.10 20.11
C PHE A 726 44.19 6.87 20.34
N ASP A 727 44.69 7.37 21.48
CA ASP A 727 46.10 7.28 21.85
C ASP A 727 46.56 5.83 22.06
N ASP A 728 45.74 5.05 22.77
CA ASP A 728 45.82 3.59 22.82
C ASP A 728 44.62 3.04 22.04
N ASP A 729 44.85 2.17 21.04
CA ASP A 729 43.79 1.69 20.17
C ASP A 729 44.13 0.36 19.47
N MET A 730 43.08 -0.38 19.06
CA MET A 730 43.17 -1.61 18.27
C MET A 730 42.24 -1.54 17.06
N TYR A 731 42.71 -1.99 15.91
CA TYR A 731 42.00 -1.84 14.63
C TYR A 731 42.40 -2.89 13.59
N TRP A 732 41.53 -3.10 12.61
CA TRP A 732 41.87 -3.81 11.37
C TRP A 732 42.63 -2.91 10.41
N ILE A 733 43.58 -3.50 9.68
CA ILE A 733 44.41 -2.78 8.72
C ILE A 733 43.94 -3.15 7.32
N LEU A 734 43.34 -2.19 6.61
CA LEU A 734 42.90 -2.35 5.23
C LEU A 734 43.37 -1.14 4.42
N ASN A 735 44.11 -1.37 3.34
CA ASN A 735 44.58 -0.31 2.43
C ASN A 735 45.23 0.89 3.17
N ASP A 736 46.13 0.60 4.11
CA ASP A 736 46.83 1.59 4.97
C ASP A 736 45.93 2.48 5.84
N LYS A 737 44.66 2.08 6.03
CA LYS A 737 43.67 2.75 6.88
C LYS A 737 43.24 1.86 8.04
N LYS A 738 42.60 2.49 9.03
CA LYS A 738 42.21 1.87 10.31
C LYS A 738 40.71 1.64 10.35
N TYR A 739 40.30 0.39 10.52
CA TYR A 739 38.90 -0.02 10.50
C TYR A 739 38.50 -0.68 11.82
N VAL A 740 37.27 -0.42 12.26
CA VAL A 740 36.65 -1.12 13.41
C VAL A 740 35.75 -2.27 12.98
N ILE A 741 35.34 -2.30 11.71
CA ILE A 741 34.57 -3.42 11.14
C ILE A 741 35.26 -3.86 9.85
N GLN A 742 35.53 -5.16 9.75
CA GLN A 742 36.00 -5.83 8.53
C GLN A 742 35.04 -6.95 8.13
N ALA A 743 34.69 -7.04 6.85
CA ALA A 743 33.89 -8.10 6.28
C ALA A 743 34.68 -8.85 5.20
N THR A 744 34.88 -10.15 5.37
CA THR A 744 35.59 -11.03 4.41
C THR A 744 34.63 -11.99 3.72
N ASN A 745 34.99 -12.51 2.54
CA ASN A 745 34.21 -13.55 1.84
C ASN A 745 34.66 -14.99 2.10
N ASN A 746 35.78 -15.18 2.80
CA ASN A 746 36.30 -16.50 3.08
C ASN A 746 36.72 -16.65 4.55
N PHE A 747 36.45 -17.85 5.06
CA PHE A 747 37.06 -18.39 6.27
C PHE A 747 37.87 -19.62 5.90
N GLY A 748 39.06 -19.71 6.48
CA GLY A 748 39.90 -20.90 6.47
C GLY A 748 40.68 -20.95 7.77
N ILE A 749 40.96 -22.16 8.27
CA ILE A 749 41.77 -22.35 9.48
C ILE A 749 43.17 -21.72 9.33
N ASP A 750 43.67 -21.63 8.10
CA ASP A 750 44.96 -21.03 7.76
C ASP A 750 44.90 -19.51 7.55
N LYS A 751 43.73 -18.87 7.75
CA LYS A 751 43.57 -17.43 7.56
C LYS A 751 44.23 -16.68 8.72
N GLU A 752 45.11 -15.75 8.38
CA GLU A 752 45.72 -14.81 9.30
C GLU A 752 45.26 -13.40 8.97
N ILE A 753 44.69 -12.70 9.95
CA ILE A 753 44.11 -11.36 9.77
C ILE A 753 44.91 -10.37 10.60
N PRO A 754 45.62 -9.41 9.99
CA PRO A 754 46.43 -8.43 10.72
C PRO A 754 45.60 -7.56 11.66
N LEU A 755 46.10 -7.41 12.89
CA LEU A 755 45.58 -6.51 13.91
C LEU A 755 46.62 -5.42 14.19
N GLY A 756 46.24 -4.17 13.95
CA GLY A 756 47.01 -3.01 14.34
C GLY A 756 46.77 -2.64 15.78
N ILE A 757 47.84 -2.40 16.54
CA ILE A 757 47.76 -1.88 17.91
C ILE A 757 48.62 -0.62 18.00
N ARG A 758 48.10 0.42 18.63
CA ARG A 758 48.86 1.62 18.99
C ARG A 758 48.82 1.80 20.51
N THR A 759 49.95 2.19 21.09
CA THR A 759 50.05 2.61 22.49
C THR A 759 50.89 3.88 22.60
N LEU A 760 50.39 4.89 23.31
CA LEU A 760 51.09 6.18 23.44
C LEU A 760 52.23 6.11 24.45
N GLU A 761 51.98 5.59 25.65
CA GLU A 761 52.97 5.50 26.74
C GLU A 761 53.51 4.07 26.93
N GLY A 762 52.95 3.10 26.21
CA GLY A 762 53.17 1.68 26.50
C GLY A 762 52.46 1.24 27.77
N GLY A 763 52.64 -0.03 28.14
CA GLY A 763 52.03 -0.64 29.31
C GLY A 763 51.34 -1.97 29.01
N LEU A 764 50.60 -2.47 30.01
CA LEU A 764 49.88 -3.73 29.93
C LEU A 764 48.63 -3.55 29.06
N ILE A 765 48.58 -4.25 27.94
CA ILE A 765 47.38 -4.38 27.11
C ILE A 765 46.76 -5.76 27.31
N SER A 766 45.47 -5.88 27.07
CA SER A 766 44.76 -7.17 27.00
C SER A 766 43.88 -7.26 25.75
N ILE A 767 43.79 -8.47 25.19
CA ILE A 767 42.93 -8.81 24.05
C ILE A 767 42.07 -10.01 24.44
N LYS A 768 40.77 -9.95 24.17
CA LYS A 768 39.82 -11.05 24.45
C LYS A 768 38.69 -11.07 23.44
N VAL A 769 37.95 -12.18 23.39
CA VAL A 769 36.67 -12.23 22.66
C VAL A 769 35.57 -11.62 23.54
N ASP A 770 34.89 -10.59 23.04
CA ASP A 770 33.75 -9.98 23.73
C ASP A 770 32.45 -10.74 23.45
N GLU A 771 32.23 -11.08 22.18
CA GLU A 771 31.00 -11.73 21.72
C GLU A 771 31.24 -12.51 20.43
N LEU A 772 30.67 -13.72 20.37
CA LEU A 772 30.55 -14.52 19.15
C LEU A 772 29.07 -14.66 18.80
N GLU A 773 28.70 -14.27 17.59
CA GLU A 773 27.33 -14.34 17.09
C GLU A 773 27.30 -15.20 15.83
N ASN A 774 26.41 -16.18 15.76
CA ASN A 774 26.31 -17.15 14.64
C ASN A 774 27.65 -17.84 14.25
N ALA A 775 28.63 -17.86 15.16
CA ALA A 775 29.88 -18.59 14.96
C ALA A 775 29.67 -20.09 15.19
N GLU A 776 30.38 -20.94 14.46
CA GLU A 776 30.34 -22.39 14.68
C GLU A 776 30.92 -22.73 16.06
N ASP A 777 30.31 -23.69 16.77
CA ASP A 777 30.63 -24.06 18.17
C ASP A 777 32.10 -24.43 18.44
N TYR A 778 32.89 -24.71 17.40
CA TYR A 778 34.31 -25.08 17.46
C TYR A 778 35.26 -23.98 16.98
N THR A 779 34.78 -22.75 16.81
CA THR A 779 35.63 -21.63 16.38
C THR A 779 36.45 -21.11 17.56
N ASN A 780 37.64 -21.69 17.76
CA ASN A 780 38.63 -21.14 18.68
C ASN A 780 39.37 -19.98 18.01
N LEU A 781 39.63 -18.92 18.77
CA LEU A 781 40.33 -17.73 18.32
C LEU A 781 41.65 -17.58 19.07
N TYR A 782 42.68 -17.23 18.33
CA TYR A 782 44.02 -17.01 18.86
C TYR A 782 44.62 -15.71 18.33
N ILE A 783 45.49 -15.11 19.14
CA ILE A 783 46.39 -14.04 18.70
C ILE A 783 47.77 -14.64 18.47
N LYS A 784 48.25 -14.54 17.23
CA LYS A 784 49.63 -14.88 16.85
C LYS A 784 50.50 -13.65 17.02
N ASP A 785 51.57 -13.76 17.80
CA ASP A 785 52.62 -12.72 17.92
C ASP A 785 53.77 -13.08 16.97
N ASN A 786 53.86 -12.39 15.84
CA ASN A 786 54.92 -12.59 14.84
C ASN A 786 56.33 -12.28 15.38
N LEU A 787 56.47 -11.55 16.48
CA LEU A 787 57.77 -11.29 17.10
C LEU A 787 58.31 -12.53 17.81
N THR A 788 57.45 -13.28 18.51
CA THR A 788 57.84 -14.46 19.30
C THR A 788 57.57 -15.78 18.56
N GLY A 789 56.66 -15.77 17.59
CA GLY A 789 56.13 -16.96 16.92
C GLY A 789 55.06 -17.71 17.73
N GLU A 790 54.69 -17.21 18.92
CA GLU A 790 53.71 -17.86 19.79
C GLU A 790 52.26 -17.52 19.39
N THR A 791 51.34 -18.45 19.67
CA THR A 791 49.89 -18.24 19.54
C THR A 791 49.22 -18.32 20.90
N HIS A 792 48.41 -17.33 21.24
CA HIS A 792 47.73 -17.21 22.52
C HIS A 792 46.22 -17.34 22.32
N ASP A 793 45.58 -18.29 23.01
CA ASP A 793 44.11 -18.48 22.96
C ASP A 793 43.40 -17.30 23.65
N ILE A 794 42.40 -16.73 22.97
CA ILE A 794 41.57 -15.63 23.45
C ILE A 794 40.08 -15.97 23.52
N THR A 795 39.71 -17.23 23.24
CA THR A 795 38.31 -17.67 23.07
C THR A 795 37.50 -17.53 24.36
N ASN A 796 38.07 -17.97 25.48
CA ASN A 796 37.43 -17.95 26.81
C ASN A 796 38.36 -17.37 27.89
N GLN A 797 39.39 -16.63 27.47
CA GLN A 797 40.40 -16.05 28.35
C GLN A 797 41.01 -14.80 27.70
N GLU A 798 41.72 -14.00 28.49
CA GLU A 798 42.44 -12.82 27.99
C GLU A 798 43.90 -13.15 27.66
N PHE A 799 44.38 -12.60 26.54
CA PHE A 799 45.80 -12.52 26.23
C PHE A 799 46.32 -11.15 26.67
N SER A 800 47.28 -11.12 27.59
CA SER A 800 47.83 -9.88 28.14
C SER A 800 49.34 -9.81 27.95
N ILE A 801 49.83 -8.65 27.49
CA ILE A 801 51.26 -8.41 27.23
C ILE A 801 51.62 -6.96 27.53
N ASN A 802 52.84 -6.73 28.02
CA ASN A 802 53.36 -5.38 28.18
C ASN A 802 54.01 -4.92 26.87
N LEU A 803 53.54 -3.81 26.31
CA LEU A 803 54.08 -3.20 25.10
C LEU A 803 54.83 -1.91 25.43
N GLU A 804 55.92 -1.66 24.72
CA GLU A 804 56.53 -0.32 24.69
C GLU A 804 55.63 0.65 23.91
N ALA A 805 55.80 1.95 24.09
CA ALA A 805 55.13 2.97 23.29
C ALA A 805 55.44 2.77 21.79
N GLY A 806 54.41 2.78 20.94
CA GLY A 806 54.58 2.64 19.51
C GLY A 806 53.33 2.18 18.76
N GLU A 807 53.51 1.88 17.48
CA GLU A 807 52.48 1.37 16.59
C GLU A 807 52.95 0.03 16.01
N TYR A 808 52.14 -1.01 16.22
CA TYR A 808 52.43 -2.41 15.92
C TYR A 808 51.44 -2.87 14.84
N GLN A 809 51.83 -2.78 13.57
CA GLN A 809 50.94 -3.09 12.44
C GLN A 809 51.08 -4.54 11.94
N ASP A 810 52.26 -5.14 12.09
CA ASP A 810 52.57 -6.49 11.55
C ASP A 810 52.83 -7.54 12.64
N ARG A 811 52.67 -7.16 13.91
CA ARG A 811 53.04 -8.01 15.04
C ARG A 811 51.94 -8.98 15.43
N PHE A 812 50.70 -8.51 15.52
CA PHE A 812 49.59 -9.30 16.02
C PHE A 812 48.65 -9.69 14.89
N LEU A 813 48.28 -10.97 14.83
CA LEU A 813 47.31 -11.48 13.87
C LEU A 813 46.23 -12.27 14.58
N LEU A 814 44.98 -12.07 14.21
CA LEU A 814 43.90 -12.99 14.55
C LEU A 814 44.02 -14.23 13.67
N VAL A 815 44.07 -15.40 14.30
CA VAL A 815 44.13 -16.70 13.64
C VAL A 815 43.13 -17.69 14.26
N PHE A 816 42.74 -18.70 13.49
CA PHE A 816 41.67 -19.65 13.86
C PHE A 816 42.22 -21.02 14.31
N GLN A 817 43.54 -21.17 14.36
CA GLN A 817 44.23 -22.35 14.86
C GLN A 817 45.58 -21.96 15.48
N PRO A 818 46.08 -22.71 16.47
CA PRO A 818 47.39 -22.46 17.02
C PRO A 818 48.48 -22.79 16.00
N SER A 819 49.62 -22.10 16.08
CA SER A 819 50.78 -22.47 15.28
C SER A 819 51.29 -23.83 15.76
N LEU A 820 51.34 -24.81 14.86
CA LEU A 820 52.00 -26.08 15.16
C LEU A 820 53.51 -25.80 15.24
N ASN A 821 54.08 -25.88 16.44
CA ASN A 821 55.54 -25.98 16.61
C ASN A 821 56.00 -27.29 15.97
N ILE A 822 56.22 -27.27 14.65
CA ILE A 822 57.03 -28.28 14.00
C ILE A 822 58.43 -27.97 14.49
N ILE A 823 58.89 -28.72 15.49
CA ILE A 823 60.32 -28.89 15.71
C ILE A 823 60.80 -29.55 14.44
N GLU A 824 61.28 -28.75 13.48
CA GLU A 824 62.18 -29.24 12.46
C GLU A 824 63.44 -29.67 13.21
N GLU A 825 63.45 -30.92 13.69
CA GLU A 825 64.71 -31.64 13.76
C GLU A 825 65.22 -31.66 12.32
N GLU A 826 66.13 -30.73 12.00
CA GLU A 826 67.05 -30.87 10.88
C GLU A 826 67.77 -32.22 11.04
N THR A 827 67.17 -33.27 10.51
CA THR A 827 67.87 -34.48 10.08
C THR A 827 67.65 -34.61 8.59
N SER A 828 68.12 -33.59 7.85
CA SER A 828 68.46 -33.76 6.44
C SER A 828 69.61 -34.76 6.32
N LEU A 829 69.25 -36.04 6.17
CA LEU A 829 70.08 -37.01 5.48
C LEU A 829 69.17 -37.82 4.54
N ASP A 830 68.69 -37.17 3.48
CA ASP A 830 67.90 -37.78 2.40
C ASP A 830 68.78 -38.78 1.60
N ARG A 831 69.14 -39.91 2.22
CA ARG A 831 70.02 -40.96 1.67
C ARG A 831 69.26 -41.99 0.85
N ILE A 832 67.92 -41.96 0.89
CA ILE A 832 67.04 -42.83 0.10
C ILE A 832 65.89 -42.01 -0.47
N GLN A 833 65.77 -41.99 -1.79
CA GLN A 833 64.61 -41.44 -2.46
C GLN A 833 63.44 -42.44 -2.40
N ILE A 834 62.38 -42.07 -1.70
CA ILE A 834 61.14 -42.84 -1.60
C ILE A 834 60.05 -42.08 -2.37
N TYR A 835 59.34 -42.76 -3.29
CA TYR A 835 58.15 -42.20 -3.93
C TYR A 835 57.19 -43.29 -4.43
N MET A 836 55.89 -42.96 -4.47
CA MET A 836 54.87 -43.84 -5.03
C MET A 836 54.70 -43.56 -6.52
N ASN A 837 54.84 -44.58 -7.37
CA ASN A 837 54.49 -44.50 -8.79
C ASN A 837 53.10 -45.09 -9.00
N ASN A 838 52.08 -44.22 -8.96
CA ASN A 838 50.68 -44.60 -9.06
C ASN A 838 50.32 -45.21 -10.42
N SER A 839 50.96 -44.77 -11.52
CA SER A 839 50.69 -45.30 -12.87
C SER A 839 51.00 -46.79 -13.04
N ILE A 840 51.83 -47.36 -12.17
CA ILE A 840 52.18 -48.80 -12.17
C ILE A 840 51.90 -49.48 -10.83
N SER A 841 51.26 -48.77 -9.89
CA SER A 841 50.95 -49.23 -8.53
C SER A 841 52.14 -49.81 -7.76
N LYS A 842 53.30 -49.14 -7.84
CA LYS A 842 54.52 -49.56 -7.12
C LYS A 842 55.16 -48.44 -6.32
N LEU A 843 55.58 -48.78 -5.10
CA LEU A 843 56.47 -47.97 -4.27
C LEU A 843 57.91 -48.16 -4.75
N GLN A 844 58.58 -47.06 -5.03
CA GLN A 844 59.96 -47.02 -5.50
C GLN A 844 60.86 -46.49 -4.39
N LEU A 845 61.93 -47.23 -4.10
CA LEU A 845 62.99 -46.85 -3.18
C LEU A 845 64.32 -46.91 -3.93
N ASN A 846 65.01 -45.78 -4.02
CA ASN A 846 66.34 -45.68 -4.62
C ASN A 846 67.32 -45.18 -3.57
N GLY A 847 68.24 -46.05 -3.13
CA GLY A 847 69.31 -45.68 -2.21
C GLY A 847 70.43 -44.91 -2.90
N ILE A 848 70.97 -43.91 -2.21
CA ILE A 848 72.22 -43.25 -2.55
C ILE A 848 73.34 -44.00 -1.80
N VAL A 849 74.44 -44.25 -2.49
CA VAL A 849 75.58 -45.16 -2.20
C VAL A 849 75.91 -45.35 -0.69
N ASP A 850 76.18 -46.61 -0.30
CA ASP A 850 76.60 -47.12 1.03
C ASP A 850 75.52 -47.32 2.13
N THR A 851 74.23 -47.28 1.79
CA THR A 851 73.15 -47.63 2.73
C THR A 851 72.30 -48.81 2.22
N GLU A 852 72.19 -49.88 3.01
CA GLU A 852 71.38 -51.07 2.69
C GLU A 852 69.97 -50.95 3.28
N ILE A 853 68.95 -51.31 2.48
CA ILE A 853 67.55 -51.34 2.91
C ILE A 853 67.27 -52.70 3.54
N LEU A 854 66.88 -52.71 4.82
CA LEU A 854 66.59 -53.92 5.58
C LEU A 854 65.11 -54.29 5.50
N ASN A 855 64.24 -53.35 5.87
CA ASN A 855 62.79 -53.54 5.86
C ASN A 855 62.07 -52.29 5.36
N VAL A 856 60.91 -52.48 4.74
CA VAL A 856 59.97 -51.42 4.41
C VAL A 856 58.64 -51.76 5.06
N ASN A 857 58.13 -50.85 5.89
CA ASN A 857 56.84 -50.97 6.56
C ASN A 857 55.92 -49.85 6.07
N LEU A 858 54.66 -50.16 5.81
CA LEU A 858 53.65 -49.21 5.36
C LEU A 858 52.53 -49.14 6.40
N PHE A 859 52.10 -47.93 6.73
CA PHE A 859 51.06 -47.65 7.70
C PHE A 859 49.95 -46.81 7.05
N ASN A 860 48.70 -47.05 7.45
CA ASN A 860 47.58 -46.17 7.09
C ASN A 860 47.61 -44.86 7.92
N TYR A 861 46.73 -43.91 7.59
CA TYR A 861 46.64 -42.62 8.29
C TYR A 861 46.29 -42.72 9.78
N LEU A 862 45.73 -43.85 10.23
CA LEU A 862 45.45 -44.14 11.64
C LEU A 862 46.66 -44.73 12.39
N GLY A 863 47.81 -44.88 11.72
CA GLY A 863 49.03 -45.45 12.30
C GLY A 863 49.04 -46.97 12.39
N GLN A 864 48.10 -47.67 11.76
CA GLN A 864 48.08 -49.13 11.72
C GLN A 864 48.98 -49.65 10.59
N GLN A 865 49.83 -50.64 10.89
CA GLN A 865 50.70 -51.26 9.90
C GLN A 865 49.88 -52.10 8.92
N VAL A 866 49.89 -51.71 7.65
CA VAL A 866 49.11 -52.35 6.59
C VAL A 866 49.93 -53.33 5.75
N LYS A 867 51.25 -53.12 5.61
CA LYS A 867 52.11 -54.01 4.83
C LYS A 867 53.56 -53.93 5.26
N THR A 868 54.29 -55.04 5.11
CA THR A 868 55.73 -55.12 5.38
C THR A 868 56.42 -55.91 4.29
N TRP A 869 57.61 -55.45 3.92
CA TRP A 869 58.52 -56.15 3.01
C TRP A 869 59.89 -56.26 3.67
N SER A 870 60.41 -57.48 3.77
CA SER A 870 61.81 -57.72 4.09
C SER A 870 62.62 -57.73 2.80
N ILE A 871 63.66 -56.90 2.75
CA ILE A 871 64.47 -56.70 1.56
C ILE A 871 65.81 -57.41 1.74
N ASN A 872 66.32 -58.00 0.65
CA ASN A 872 67.63 -58.66 0.66
C ASN A 872 68.73 -57.57 0.62
N PRO A 873 69.76 -57.61 1.47
CA PRO A 873 70.62 -56.45 1.77
C PRO A 873 71.38 -55.86 0.56
N ASP A 874 71.63 -56.64 -0.49
CA ASP A 874 72.44 -56.24 -1.65
C ASP A 874 71.69 -55.42 -2.73
N LYS A 875 70.49 -54.88 -2.45
CA LYS A 875 69.69 -54.14 -3.44
C LYS A 875 69.61 -52.64 -3.15
N HIS A 876 70.30 -51.84 -3.96
CA HIS A 876 70.27 -50.36 -3.90
C HIS A 876 69.05 -49.71 -4.56
N SER A 877 68.23 -50.48 -5.29
CA SER A 877 66.95 -50.02 -5.82
C SER A 877 65.90 -51.11 -5.65
N VAL A 878 64.75 -50.74 -5.08
CA VAL A 878 63.68 -51.66 -4.72
C VAL A 878 62.36 -51.12 -5.24
N SER A 879 61.63 -51.96 -5.96
CA SER A 879 60.30 -51.65 -6.48
C SER A 879 59.29 -52.65 -5.90
N LEU A 880 58.35 -52.15 -5.10
CA LEU A 880 57.44 -52.97 -4.30
C LEU A 880 55.98 -52.78 -4.79
N PRO A 881 55.27 -53.85 -5.16
CA PRO A 881 53.88 -53.74 -5.59
C PRO A 881 52.93 -53.43 -4.41
N ILE A 882 52.05 -52.47 -4.65
CA ILE A 882 51.02 -52.02 -3.71
C ILE A 882 49.64 -52.22 -4.34
N GLU A 883 48.79 -52.95 -3.62
CA GLU A 883 47.37 -53.15 -3.93
C GLU A 883 46.59 -52.76 -2.68
N LEU A 884 46.39 -51.45 -2.50
CA LEU A 884 45.68 -50.86 -1.36
C LEU A 884 44.73 -49.78 -1.88
N ALA A 885 43.74 -49.41 -1.09
CA ALA A 885 42.79 -48.35 -1.44
C ALA A 885 43.50 -47.00 -1.60
N SER A 886 42.93 -46.13 -2.43
CA SER A 886 43.43 -44.76 -2.61
C SER A 886 43.37 -44.00 -1.30
N GLY A 887 44.46 -43.30 -0.96
CA GLY A 887 44.57 -42.60 0.30
C GLY A 887 46.01 -42.22 0.67
N VAL A 888 46.14 -41.61 1.84
CA VAL A 888 47.42 -41.19 2.41
C VAL A 888 48.00 -42.30 3.28
N TYR A 889 49.27 -42.63 3.05
CA TYR A 889 49.99 -43.66 3.80
C TYR A 889 51.36 -43.15 4.23
N ILE A 890 51.92 -43.76 5.28
CA ILE A 890 53.26 -43.47 5.78
C ILE A 890 54.13 -44.70 5.53
N VAL A 891 55.21 -44.52 4.79
CA VAL A 891 56.25 -45.53 4.60
C VAL A 891 57.34 -45.30 5.63
N ILE A 892 57.76 -46.35 6.32
CA ILE A 892 58.94 -46.36 7.18
C ILE A 892 59.94 -47.37 6.61
N VAL A 893 61.13 -46.90 6.26
CA VAL A 893 62.22 -47.67 5.68
C VAL A 893 63.30 -47.84 6.74
N GLU A 894 63.55 -49.07 7.13
CA GLU A 894 64.64 -49.41 8.04
C GLU A 894 65.89 -49.71 7.22
N THR A 895 66.99 -49.03 7.55
CA THR A 895 68.28 -49.17 6.89
C THR A 895 69.35 -49.57 7.90
N THR A 896 70.54 -49.95 7.41
CA THR A 896 71.71 -50.17 8.28
C THR A 896 72.15 -48.94 9.07
N THR A 897 71.74 -47.73 8.65
CA THR A 897 72.15 -46.46 9.28
C THR A 897 71.07 -45.78 10.11
N GLY A 898 69.83 -46.28 10.11
CA GLY A 898 68.69 -45.65 10.78
C GLY A 898 67.34 -45.94 10.12
N LYS A 899 66.27 -45.31 10.62
CA LYS A 899 64.94 -45.39 10.01
C LYS A 899 64.58 -44.07 9.34
N GLU A 900 64.14 -44.15 8.10
CA GLU A 900 63.60 -43.02 7.33
C GLU A 900 62.09 -43.18 7.21
N ASN A 901 61.34 -42.08 7.28
CA ASN A 901 59.89 -42.12 7.06
C ASN A 901 59.45 -41.11 5.99
N LYS A 902 58.42 -41.45 5.22
CA LYS A 902 57.87 -40.57 4.20
C LYS A 902 56.38 -40.76 4.02
N LYS A 903 55.66 -39.64 3.94
CA LYS A 903 54.26 -39.61 3.52
C LYS A 903 54.16 -39.83 2.01
N ILE A 904 53.31 -40.77 1.60
CA ILE A 904 52.99 -41.03 0.20
C ILE A 904 51.48 -40.99 -0.03
N ILE A 905 51.08 -40.73 -1.27
CA ILE A 905 49.68 -40.80 -1.71
C ILE A 905 49.57 -41.93 -2.72
N ILE A 906 48.70 -42.90 -2.43
CA ILE A 906 48.31 -43.95 -3.35
C ILE A 906 47.00 -43.49 -4.02
N ASN A 907 46.98 -43.45 -5.35
CA ASN A 907 45.83 -43.03 -6.15
C ASN A 907 45.08 -44.21 -6.75
#